data_AF-A0A934KZ45-F1
#
_entry.id   AF-A0A934KZ45-F1
#
_cell.length_a   1.000
_cell.length_b   1.000
_cell.length_c   1.000
_cell.angle_alpha   90.00
_cell.angle_beta   90.00
_cell.angle_gamma   90.00
#
_symmetry.space_group_name_H-M   'P 1'
#
loop_
_entity.id
_entity.type
_entity.pdbx_description
1 polymer ?
#
loop_
_entity_poly.entity_id
_entity_poly.type
_entity_poly.pdbx_seq_one_letter_code
_entity_poly.pdbx_strand_id
1 'polypeptide(L)'
;MLASLLLSAALAFAPQDAAQDPATNVATLIAEARAELARPDHAKARAAIDRALERDPVDLNALLLSSQIAEAATDKDRATHDLHTWLDLVDSLPKTAREQKSRLAPERKTQLARLATLDPEAASWGRLQTKAIQELDLLAKDYQKRKDLLGAIEVYQDELAVDPTRDIARVAITTIRRTGGSEVAIDDVFAGAGDPTAGMSAAERAALDAAHAEWPNAWTNFRFMEDGGKTPQIEIRIFKSRDQYLTLGQNPVAWSGGHFIGDAVETFVGGGVQGREGVRDMYRTLFHEAAHQFVSLSIPFVPGWLNEAYASFFEGCTILSNGNVRWNQPPPGRLFPLAARMEKGWMQSPDEAAAGSDGQFSEPENAPPFRMVVEGRYSWGPPWYAPTWGVVYLLWNWRDQDGRAVWRDASHAYAESFKRGQPKDPALHFEETVLAAPNSPAKRIDEMDAIWKAFVLELRDRATGKLDDRTRFLDWASRAAERGDKAGALELLEEALEDRGADPDLLERTARLLEELELKARAAATWRELRAALQADGKNDDPRIAEASERILRLDPLALKRIAITQKFANDGLALAQRYEAAGLPTMGLEILRRVGARFSVPAVLDAYTQLAERTGKSLARWRLAYDERTLDGWSGDSANYQAYGARIRADVPATAGDDTMVTKLLICDVAFDADYSLEAQLRVPIDAQGVAEGRLAGLCFGRKGDQDYSALLLHPKGYLDVATNRGGVWEVHDHRSVLAGPGEWHTLRIDVTGNSVDVYFDGLYARSVDFASPHVLRGGFGLVTGPGEAEYRELRLLARDPRDPAARIERVLAQKRILADASLRQPGSFAGIEPPPLDVDWLRGEPVALAELKGKPVMLVFWSPIAERLIPTAKYVAHLIERGREAGLETIVVCDGGTEGQALETALAAEPMTGARIARDKTATFDQYFIKIGGFGMPRFLLIRRSGRVAFEGDPGFTRGIGWRKADGPTFVDQPFDAFLADR
;
A
#
# COMPACT_ATOMS: atom_id res chain seq x y z
N MET A 1 61.66 -13.81 7.38
CA MET A 1 60.91 -12.54 7.54
C MET A 1 59.95 -12.21 6.40
N LEU A 2 59.87 -12.96 5.29
CA LEU A 2 58.80 -12.79 4.27
C LEU A 2 57.68 -13.86 4.33
N ALA A 3 57.77 -14.85 5.22
CA ALA A 3 56.78 -15.91 5.37
C ALA A 3 55.76 -15.68 6.52
N SER A 4 55.92 -14.60 7.30
CA SER A 4 55.02 -14.26 8.43
C SER A 4 54.02 -13.14 8.14
N LEU A 5 53.98 -12.63 6.90
CA LEU A 5 53.09 -11.53 6.49
C LEU A 5 51.92 -11.98 5.60
N LEU A 6 51.89 -13.25 5.18
CA LEU A 6 50.83 -13.83 4.34
C LEU A 6 49.84 -14.72 5.13
N LEU A 7 50.02 -14.86 6.45
CA LEU A 7 49.15 -15.69 7.31
C LEU A 7 48.13 -14.87 8.13
N SER A 8 48.13 -13.54 8.02
CA SER A 8 47.27 -12.65 8.82
C SER A 8 46.09 -12.04 8.05
N ALA A 9 45.93 -12.35 6.76
CA ALA A 9 44.89 -11.78 5.89
C ALA A 9 43.88 -12.81 5.35
N ALA A 10 43.94 -14.07 5.82
CA ALA A 10 43.08 -15.17 5.36
C ALA A 10 42.30 -15.87 6.49
N LEU A 11 42.10 -15.18 7.63
CA LEU A 11 41.41 -15.72 8.81
C LEU A 11 40.13 -14.94 9.20
N ALA A 12 39.64 -14.06 8.33
CA ALA A 12 38.28 -13.52 8.42
C ALA A 12 37.43 -14.20 7.32
N PHE A 13 36.26 -14.73 7.68
CA PHE A 13 35.36 -15.55 6.87
C PHE A 13 35.70 -17.05 6.74
N ALA A 14 36.14 -17.69 7.83
CA ALA A 14 35.69 -19.07 8.03
C ALA A 14 34.18 -19.03 8.32
N PRO A 15 33.32 -19.77 7.60
CA PRO A 15 31.94 -19.96 8.04
C PRO A 15 32.03 -20.68 9.38
N GLN A 16 31.84 -19.94 10.47
CA GLN A 16 31.45 -20.58 11.72
C GLN A 16 30.19 -21.34 11.37
N ASP A 17 30.27 -22.67 11.43
CA ASP A 17 29.10 -23.54 11.36
C ASP A 17 28.01 -22.90 12.21
N ALA A 18 27.01 -22.35 11.54
CA ALA A 18 25.84 -21.78 12.17
C ALA A 18 25.20 -22.94 12.91
N ALA A 19 25.54 -23.07 14.20
CA ALA A 19 24.77 -23.86 15.13
C ALA A 19 23.34 -23.37 14.96
N GLN A 20 22.52 -24.19 14.28
CA GLN A 20 21.12 -23.90 14.04
C GLN A 20 20.51 -23.54 15.38
N ASP A 21 20.18 -22.26 15.59
CA ASP A 21 19.55 -21.81 16.81
C ASP A 21 18.21 -22.57 16.94
N PRO A 22 18.08 -23.51 17.89
CA PRO A 22 16.89 -24.34 18.00
C PRO A 22 15.62 -23.52 18.24
N ALA A 23 15.75 -22.26 18.68
CA ALA A 23 14.65 -21.33 19.02
C ALA A 23 13.80 -20.87 17.81
N THR A 24 14.14 -21.27 16.58
CA THR A 24 13.55 -20.73 15.34
C THR A 24 12.46 -21.61 14.70
N ASN A 25 11.96 -22.67 15.37
CA ASN A 25 10.84 -23.48 14.87
C ASN A 25 9.55 -23.33 15.71
N VAL A 26 8.38 -23.28 15.06
CA VAL A 26 7.05 -23.33 15.71
C VAL A 26 6.99 -24.51 16.69
N ALA A 27 7.52 -25.66 16.30
CA ALA A 27 7.61 -26.84 17.17
C ALA A 27 8.44 -26.60 18.45
N THR A 28 9.55 -25.85 18.37
CA THR A 28 10.36 -25.50 19.55
C THR A 28 9.62 -24.55 20.47
N LEU A 29 8.98 -23.52 19.92
CA LEU A 29 8.18 -22.58 20.71
C LEU A 29 6.98 -23.26 21.39
N ILE A 30 6.35 -24.22 20.71
CA ILE A 30 5.32 -25.09 21.30
C ILE A 30 5.93 -25.94 22.44
N ALA A 31 7.12 -26.50 22.25
CA ALA A 31 7.79 -27.30 23.28
C ALA A 31 8.20 -26.44 24.50
N GLU A 32 8.72 -25.24 24.27
CA GLU A 32 9.02 -24.24 25.29
C GLU A 32 7.76 -23.84 26.06
N ALA A 33 6.68 -23.51 25.34
CA ALA A 33 5.40 -23.18 25.94
C ALA A 33 4.86 -24.32 26.81
N ARG A 34 5.01 -25.59 26.39
CA ARG A 34 4.67 -26.76 27.22
C ARG A 34 5.56 -26.89 28.46
N ALA A 35 6.86 -26.65 28.32
CA ALA A 35 7.80 -26.70 29.44
C ALA A 35 7.51 -25.62 30.48
N GLU A 36 7.22 -24.39 30.05
CA GLU A 36 6.85 -23.27 30.93
C GLU A 36 5.46 -23.46 31.56
N LEU A 37 4.50 -24.03 30.82
CA LEU A 37 3.19 -24.41 31.37
C LEU A 37 3.33 -25.47 32.49
N ALA A 38 4.29 -26.39 32.38
CA ALA A 38 4.59 -27.36 33.43
C ALA A 38 5.28 -26.73 34.65
N ARG A 39 5.85 -25.51 34.54
CA ARG A 39 6.52 -24.73 35.59
C ARG A 39 5.62 -23.67 36.26
N PRO A 40 4.29 -23.84 36.19
CA PRO A 40 3.27 -22.79 36.33
C PRO A 40 3.61 -21.34 35.88
N ASP A 41 4.57 -21.12 34.98
CA ASP A 41 4.91 -19.77 34.49
C ASP A 41 4.05 -19.44 33.26
N HIS A 42 2.78 -19.14 33.53
CA HIS A 42 1.78 -18.91 32.47
C HIS A 42 2.13 -17.72 31.58
N ALA A 43 2.86 -16.71 32.10
CA ALA A 43 3.26 -15.55 31.34
C ALA A 43 4.30 -15.92 30.29
N LYS A 44 5.33 -16.70 30.65
CA LYS A 44 6.32 -17.19 29.68
C LYS A 44 5.72 -18.20 28.71
N ALA A 45 4.88 -19.11 29.18
CA ALA A 45 4.17 -20.04 28.31
C ALA A 45 3.34 -19.30 27.26
N ARG A 46 2.63 -18.24 27.68
CA ARG A 46 1.86 -17.36 26.79
C ARG A 46 2.75 -16.63 25.78
N ALA A 47 3.85 -16.03 26.24
CA ALA A 47 4.79 -15.36 25.33
C ALA A 47 5.36 -16.30 24.27
N ALA A 48 5.73 -17.53 24.66
CA ALA A 48 6.24 -18.53 23.72
C ALA A 48 5.17 -18.99 22.71
N ILE A 49 3.92 -19.23 23.14
CA ILE A 49 2.86 -19.65 22.22
C ILE A 49 2.37 -18.53 21.30
N ASP A 50 2.39 -17.28 21.77
CA ASP A 50 2.10 -16.11 20.94
C ASP A 50 3.12 -16.00 19.81
N ARG A 51 4.42 -16.14 20.10
CA ARG A 51 5.46 -16.19 19.06
C ARG A 51 5.28 -17.36 18.09
N ALA A 52 4.75 -18.49 18.54
CA ALA A 52 4.46 -19.62 17.66
C ALA A 52 3.32 -19.27 16.68
N LEU A 53 2.26 -18.63 17.18
CA LEU A 53 1.11 -18.19 16.38
C LEU A 53 1.43 -16.99 15.48
N GLU A 54 2.39 -16.14 15.85
CA GLU A 54 2.92 -15.11 14.95
C GLU A 54 3.61 -15.73 13.74
N ARG A 55 4.31 -16.86 13.92
CA ARG A 55 4.98 -17.58 12.84
C ARG A 55 4.01 -18.37 11.96
N ASP A 56 3.07 -19.07 12.59
CA ASP A 56 2.01 -19.80 11.89
C ASP A 56 0.66 -19.60 12.62
N PRO A 57 -0.16 -18.62 12.16
CA PRO A 57 -1.43 -18.32 12.83
C PRO A 57 -2.49 -19.41 12.63
N VAL A 58 -2.23 -20.38 11.75
CA VAL A 58 -3.15 -21.51 11.46
C VAL A 58 -2.63 -22.84 12.01
N ASP A 59 -1.52 -22.85 12.77
CA ASP A 59 -1.02 -24.07 13.40
C ASP A 59 -2.02 -24.56 14.47
N LEU A 60 -2.63 -25.71 14.15
CA LEU A 60 -3.66 -26.33 14.98
C LEU A 60 -3.15 -26.74 16.37
N ASN A 61 -1.86 -27.12 16.51
CA ASN A 61 -1.30 -27.48 17.81
C ASN A 61 -1.02 -26.26 18.66
N ALA A 62 -0.53 -25.17 18.04
CA ALA A 62 -0.27 -23.91 18.72
C ALA A 62 -1.56 -23.31 19.28
N LEU A 63 -2.66 -23.30 18.50
CA LEU A 63 -3.97 -22.81 18.96
C LEU A 63 -4.54 -23.63 20.13
N LEU A 64 -4.47 -24.96 20.06
CA LEU A 64 -4.93 -25.81 21.17
C LEU A 64 -4.12 -25.58 22.44
N LEU A 65 -2.80 -25.47 22.32
CA LEU A 65 -1.94 -25.20 23.47
C LEU A 65 -2.15 -23.79 24.02
N SER A 66 -2.36 -22.78 23.16
CA SER A 66 -2.71 -21.41 23.57
C SER A 66 -4.00 -21.41 24.41
N SER A 67 -5.01 -22.15 23.97
CA SER A 67 -6.24 -22.33 24.73
C SER A 67 -6.00 -23.01 26.09
N GLN A 68 -5.16 -24.06 26.15
CA GLN A 68 -4.82 -24.74 27.40
C GLN A 68 -4.06 -23.84 28.38
N ILE A 69 -3.09 -23.07 27.88
CA ILE A 69 -2.34 -22.07 28.68
C ILE A 69 -3.30 -21.01 29.22
N ALA A 70 -4.24 -20.54 28.39
CA ALA A 70 -5.23 -19.57 28.81
C ALA A 70 -6.16 -20.11 29.91
N GLU A 71 -6.62 -21.36 29.82
CA GLU A 71 -7.40 -21.99 30.91
C GLU A 71 -6.59 -22.13 32.20
N ALA A 72 -5.34 -22.58 32.12
CA ALA A 72 -4.45 -22.68 33.27
C ALA A 72 -4.20 -21.31 33.93
N ALA A 73 -4.12 -20.26 33.11
CA ALA A 73 -4.02 -18.87 33.53
C ALA A 73 -5.36 -18.26 33.98
N THR A 74 -6.45 -19.03 33.99
CA THR A 74 -7.83 -18.56 34.27
C THR A 74 -8.35 -17.49 33.31
N ASP A 75 -7.71 -17.33 32.14
CA ASP A 75 -8.14 -16.45 31.05
C ASP A 75 -9.12 -17.19 30.13
N LYS A 76 -10.35 -17.33 30.64
CA LYS A 76 -11.45 -18.02 29.98
C LYS A 76 -11.79 -17.44 28.60
N ASP A 77 -11.62 -16.12 28.42
CA ASP A 77 -11.96 -15.43 27.18
C ASP A 77 -11.04 -15.85 26.03
N ARG A 78 -9.72 -15.77 26.25
CA ARG A 78 -8.76 -16.22 25.25
C ARG A 78 -8.87 -17.72 24.97
N ALA A 79 -9.07 -18.53 26.01
CA ALA A 79 -9.26 -19.97 25.86
C ALA A 79 -10.41 -20.33 24.92
N THR A 80 -11.53 -19.61 25.07
CA THR A 80 -12.74 -19.77 24.27
C THR A 80 -12.51 -19.33 22.82
N HIS A 81 -11.92 -18.15 22.64
CA HIS A 81 -11.63 -17.61 21.31
C HIS A 81 -10.68 -18.50 20.49
N ASP A 82 -9.60 -19.00 21.10
CA ASP A 82 -8.65 -19.86 20.41
C ASP A 82 -9.25 -21.22 20.01
N LEU A 83 -10.21 -21.75 20.79
CA LEU A 83 -10.93 -22.97 20.43
C LEU A 83 -11.91 -22.77 19.28
N HIS A 84 -12.66 -21.66 19.26
CA HIS A 84 -13.49 -21.31 18.09
C HIS A 84 -12.63 -21.17 16.84
N THR A 85 -11.50 -20.46 16.93
CA THR A 85 -10.55 -20.30 15.82
C THR A 85 -10.04 -21.64 15.32
N TRP A 86 -9.67 -22.55 16.23
CA TRP A 86 -9.22 -23.88 15.88
C TRP A 86 -10.31 -24.70 15.16
N LEU A 87 -11.56 -24.66 15.67
CA LEU A 87 -12.69 -25.37 15.06
C LEU A 87 -13.00 -24.85 13.66
N ASP A 88 -13.02 -23.53 13.48
CA ASP A 88 -13.22 -22.88 12.19
C ASP A 88 -12.16 -23.34 11.19
N LEU A 89 -10.88 -23.40 11.58
CA LEU A 89 -9.79 -23.87 10.72
C LEU A 89 -9.94 -25.35 10.34
N VAL A 90 -10.27 -26.22 11.29
CA VAL A 90 -10.50 -27.65 11.00
C VAL A 90 -11.67 -27.85 10.04
N ASP A 91 -12.74 -27.09 10.21
CA ASP A 91 -13.92 -27.16 9.35
C ASP A 91 -13.62 -26.61 7.94
N SER A 92 -12.75 -25.60 7.85
CA SER A 92 -12.29 -24.98 6.60
C SER A 92 -11.39 -25.84 5.73
N LEU A 93 -10.80 -26.92 6.25
CA LEU A 93 -9.84 -27.74 5.51
C LEU A 93 -10.46 -28.18 4.15
N PRO A 94 -9.74 -28.06 3.02
CA PRO A 94 -10.31 -28.33 1.71
C PRO A 94 -10.70 -29.81 1.58
N LYS A 95 -11.59 -30.14 0.64
CA LYS A 95 -11.99 -31.54 0.35
C LYS A 95 -10.79 -32.45 0.04
N THR A 96 -9.73 -31.89 -0.52
CA THR A 96 -8.46 -32.58 -0.80
C THR A 96 -7.74 -33.05 0.47
N ALA A 97 -8.01 -32.43 1.63
CA ALA A 97 -7.47 -32.80 2.94
C ALA A 97 -8.34 -33.83 3.70
N ARG A 98 -9.06 -34.71 2.99
CA ARG A 98 -10.02 -35.67 3.58
C ARG A 98 -9.40 -36.57 4.65
N GLU A 99 -8.18 -37.04 4.43
CA GLU A 99 -7.46 -37.90 5.39
C GLU A 99 -7.14 -37.13 6.68
N GLN A 100 -6.63 -35.90 6.56
CA GLN A 100 -6.37 -35.03 7.70
C GLN A 100 -7.66 -34.72 8.48
N LYS A 101 -8.77 -34.41 7.79
CA LYS A 101 -10.09 -34.24 8.43
C LYS A 101 -10.52 -35.49 9.18
N SER A 102 -10.36 -36.67 8.59
CA SER A 102 -10.70 -37.95 9.24
C SER A 102 -9.85 -38.19 10.49
N ARG A 103 -8.56 -37.85 10.46
CA ARG A 103 -7.64 -37.97 11.60
C ARG A 103 -8.00 -36.99 12.72
N LEU A 104 -8.44 -35.77 12.38
CA LEU A 104 -8.81 -34.74 13.35
C LEU A 104 -10.25 -34.88 13.88
N ALA A 105 -11.10 -35.70 13.27
CA ALA A 105 -12.50 -35.84 13.67
C ALA A 105 -12.71 -36.24 15.17
N PRO A 106 -11.94 -37.18 15.75
CA PRO A 106 -12.03 -37.48 17.18
C PRO A 106 -11.63 -36.28 18.05
N GLU A 107 -10.52 -35.62 17.72
CA GLU A 107 -10.03 -34.45 18.43
C GLU A 107 -11.05 -33.31 18.37
N ARG A 108 -11.62 -33.06 17.17
CA ARG A 108 -12.69 -32.09 16.97
C ARG A 108 -13.88 -32.34 17.88
N LYS A 109 -14.30 -33.60 18.03
CA LYS A 109 -15.40 -33.97 18.94
C LYS A 109 -15.03 -33.66 20.40
N THR A 110 -13.81 -33.95 20.81
CA THR A 110 -13.29 -33.61 22.15
C THR A 110 -13.29 -32.09 22.39
N GLN A 111 -12.78 -31.32 21.44
CA GLN A 111 -12.69 -29.87 21.56
C GLN A 111 -14.07 -29.19 21.51
N LEU A 112 -15.05 -29.73 20.77
CA LEU A 112 -16.44 -29.28 20.86
C LEU A 112 -17.05 -29.50 22.24
N ALA A 113 -16.78 -30.65 22.87
CA ALA A 113 -17.24 -30.93 24.22
C ALA A 113 -16.58 -29.98 25.24
N ARG A 114 -15.27 -29.73 25.10
CA ARG A 114 -14.54 -28.75 25.92
C ARG A 114 -15.10 -27.34 25.73
N LEU A 115 -15.29 -26.90 24.49
CA LEU A 115 -15.87 -25.60 24.19
C LEU A 115 -17.26 -25.43 24.82
N ALA A 116 -18.11 -26.46 24.78
CA ALA A 116 -19.44 -26.41 25.43
C ALA A 116 -19.37 -26.18 26.96
N THR A 117 -18.24 -26.48 27.60
CA THR A 117 -18.04 -26.20 29.04
C THR A 117 -17.55 -24.77 29.30
N LEU A 118 -16.73 -24.22 28.41
CA LEU A 118 -16.19 -22.86 28.52
C LEU A 118 -17.20 -21.83 28.02
N ASP A 119 -17.91 -22.16 26.95
CA ASP A 119 -18.76 -21.24 26.23
C ASP A 119 -20.23 -21.69 26.29
N PRO A 120 -21.04 -21.07 27.16
CA PRO A 120 -22.47 -21.37 27.22
C PRO A 120 -23.24 -20.90 25.97
N GLU A 121 -22.66 -20.03 25.15
CA GLU A 121 -23.27 -19.44 23.96
C GLU A 121 -22.76 -20.04 22.63
N ALA A 122 -21.84 -21.01 22.66
CA ALA A 122 -21.29 -21.65 21.46
C ALA A 122 -22.39 -22.19 20.53
N ALA A 123 -23.40 -22.83 21.10
CA ALA A 123 -24.54 -23.35 20.33
C ALA A 123 -25.42 -22.23 19.76
N SER A 124 -25.53 -21.09 20.46
CA SER A 124 -26.24 -19.91 19.96
C SER A 124 -25.51 -19.29 18.78
N TRP A 125 -24.18 -19.20 18.85
CA TRP A 125 -23.33 -18.72 17.75
C TRP A 125 -23.48 -19.59 16.49
N GLY A 126 -23.32 -20.91 16.61
CA GLY A 126 -23.47 -21.81 15.47
C GLY A 126 -24.87 -21.78 14.84
N ARG A 127 -25.93 -21.65 15.66
CA ARG A 127 -27.31 -21.45 15.15
C ARG A 127 -27.47 -20.14 14.40
N LEU A 128 -26.89 -19.06 14.92
CA LEU A 128 -26.95 -17.74 14.30
C LEU A 128 -26.28 -17.75 12.92
N GLN A 129 -25.06 -18.29 12.81
CA GLN A 129 -24.35 -18.44 11.54
C GLN A 129 -25.16 -19.28 10.55
N THR A 130 -25.59 -20.48 10.96
CA THR A 130 -26.34 -21.41 10.10
C THR A 130 -27.60 -20.77 9.54
N LYS A 131 -28.36 -20.07 10.37
CA LYS A 131 -29.61 -19.40 9.96
C LYS A 131 -29.35 -18.25 8.98
N ALA A 132 -28.36 -17.41 9.27
CA ALA A 132 -27.99 -16.30 8.39
C ALA A 132 -27.56 -16.79 7.01
N ILE A 133 -26.69 -17.79 7.00
CA ILE A 133 -26.21 -18.45 5.80
C ILE A 133 -27.35 -19.06 4.97
N GLN A 134 -28.33 -19.72 5.60
CA GLN A 134 -29.49 -20.27 4.90
C GLN A 134 -30.34 -19.17 4.24
N GLU A 135 -30.55 -18.05 4.94
CA GLU A 135 -31.32 -16.91 4.42
C GLU A 135 -30.58 -16.19 3.29
N LEU A 136 -29.26 -16.02 3.41
CA LEU A 136 -28.40 -15.43 2.39
C LEU A 136 -28.28 -16.32 1.14
N ASP A 137 -28.13 -17.64 1.28
CA ASP A 137 -28.05 -18.57 0.14
C ASP A 137 -29.35 -18.57 -0.68
N LEU A 138 -30.50 -18.49 -0.01
CA LEU A 138 -31.79 -18.32 -0.70
C LEU A 138 -31.88 -16.97 -1.41
N LEU A 139 -31.37 -15.90 -0.80
CA LEU A 139 -31.34 -14.57 -1.39
C LEU A 139 -30.40 -14.52 -2.62
N ALA A 140 -29.19 -15.09 -2.52
CA ALA A 140 -28.24 -15.15 -3.63
C ALA A 140 -28.82 -15.91 -4.83
N LYS A 141 -29.51 -17.03 -4.58
CA LYS A 141 -30.25 -17.76 -5.62
C LYS A 141 -31.37 -16.94 -6.24
N ASP A 142 -32.05 -16.09 -5.47
CA ASP A 142 -33.07 -15.19 -6.01
C ASP A 142 -32.48 -14.09 -6.90
N TYR A 143 -31.29 -13.56 -6.56
CA TYR A 143 -30.53 -12.66 -7.44
C TYR A 143 -30.12 -13.35 -8.74
N GLN A 144 -29.57 -14.56 -8.66
CA GLN A 144 -29.20 -15.36 -9.84
C GLN A 144 -30.41 -15.61 -10.76
N LYS A 145 -31.59 -15.97 -10.22
CA LYS A 145 -32.82 -16.15 -11.02
C LYS A 145 -33.23 -14.89 -11.76
N ARG A 146 -32.92 -13.71 -11.21
CA ARG A 146 -33.20 -12.39 -11.81
C ARG A 146 -32.10 -11.93 -12.76
N LYS A 147 -31.03 -12.72 -12.95
CA LYS A 147 -29.82 -12.37 -13.71
C LYS A 147 -29.07 -11.15 -13.16
N ASP A 148 -29.29 -10.81 -11.89
CA ASP A 148 -28.48 -9.78 -11.20
C ASP A 148 -27.30 -10.49 -10.53
N LEU A 149 -26.26 -10.73 -11.32
CA LEU A 149 -25.11 -11.50 -10.91
C LEU A 149 -24.19 -10.72 -9.95
N LEU A 150 -24.14 -9.39 -10.07
CA LEU A 150 -23.46 -8.52 -9.11
C LEU A 150 -24.11 -8.63 -7.73
N GLY A 151 -25.43 -8.51 -7.65
CA GLY A 151 -26.19 -8.71 -6.41
C GLY A 151 -25.97 -10.11 -5.83
N ALA A 152 -25.91 -11.15 -6.66
CA ALA A 152 -25.60 -12.51 -6.20
C ALA A 152 -24.19 -12.63 -5.62
N ILE A 153 -23.17 -12.08 -6.30
CA ILE A 153 -21.79 -12.05 -5.79
C ILE A 153 -21.76 -11.34 -4.44
N GLU A 154 -22.38 -10.15 -4.32
CA GLU A 154 -22.43 -9.39 -3.07
C GLU A 154 -23.06 -10.20 -1.92
N VAL A 155 -24.09 -11.00 -2.18
CA VAL A 155 -24.73 -11.83 -1.14
C VAL A 155 -23.89 -13.06 -0.78
N TYR A 156 -23.24 -13.73 -1.73
CA TYR A 156 -22.28 -14.81 -1.41
C TYR A 156 -21.07 -14.28 -0.65
N GLN A 157 -20.69 -13.04 -0.95
CA GLN A 157 -19.72 -12.28 -0.22
C GLN A 157 -20.22 -12.02 1.22
N ASP A 158 -21.48 -11.61 1.43
CA ASP A 158 -22.09 -11.53 2.77
C ASP A 158 -22.04 -12.89 3.50
N GLU A 159 -22.26 -14.02 2.83
CA GLU A 159 -22.10 -15.35 3.42
C GLU A 159 -20.66 -15.60 3.91
N LEU A 160 -19.65 -15.22 3.12
CA LEU A 160 -18.25 -15.37 3.49
C LEU A 160 -17.82 -14.46 4.65
N ALA A 161 -18.54 -13.37 4.92
CA ALA A 161 -18.31 -12.60 6.14
C ALA A 161 -18.87 -13.29 7.39
N VAL A 162 -19.98 -14.03 7.26
CA VAL A 162 -20.56 -14.84 8.34
C VAL A 162 -19.72 -16.09 8.62
N ASP A 163 -19.29 -16.76 7.55
CA ASP A 163 -18.47 -17.96 7.57
C ASP A 163 -17.43 -17.91 6.43
N PRO A 164 -16.20 -17.45 6.73
CA PRO A 164 -15.11 -17.40 5.76
C PRO A 164 -14.71 -18.76 5.21
N THR A 165 -15.19 -19.86 5.77
CA THR A 165 -14.81 -21.22 5.41
C THR A 165 -15.76 -21.87 4.40
N ARG A 166 -16.82 -21.15 3.99
CA ARG A 166 -17.88 -21.70 3.16
C ARG A 166 -17.49 -21.90 1.68
N ASP A 167 -17.12 -23.14 1.35
CA ASP A 167 -16.78 -23.56 -0.02
C ASP A 167 -17.87 -23.27 -1.04
N ILE A 168 -19.15 -23.42 -0.68
CA ILE A 168 -20.28 -23.22 -1.61
C ILE A 168 -20.30 -21.78 -2.13
N ALA A 169 -20.14 -20.80 -1.24
CA ALA A 169 -20.15 -19.38 -1.61
C ALA A 169 -18.92 -19.03 -2.46
N ARG A 170 -17.71 -19.53 -2.10
CA ARG A 170 -16.50 -19.37 -2.92
C ARG A 170 -16.69 -19.93 -4.32
N VAL A 171 -17.15 -21.17 -4.43
CA VAL A 171 -17.38 -21.84 -5.72
C VAL A 171 -18.46 -21.10 -6.52
N ALA A 172 -19.51 -20.58 -5.89
CA ALA A 172 -20.53 -19.81 -6.57
C ALA A 172 -19.99 -18.47 -7.09
N ILE A 173 -19.21 -17.73 -6.29
CA ILE A 173 -18.54 -16.49 -6.75
C ILE A 173 -17.63 -16.79 -7.94
N THR A 174 -16.74 -17.79 -7.82
CA THR A 174 -15.86 -18.19 -8.93
C THR A 174 -16.68 -18.62 -10.14
N THR A 175 -17.79 -19.35 -9.95
CA THR A 175 -18.65 -19.76 -11.07
C THR A 175 -19.31 -18.56 -11.73
N ILE A 176 -19.83 -17.58 -10.97
CA ILE A 176 -20.42 -16.36 -11.53
C ILE A 176 -19.35 -15.51 -12.24
N ARG A 177 -18.18 -15.33 -11.63
CA ARG A 177 -17.04 -14.63 -12.23
C ARG A 177 -16.53 -15.31 -13.49
N ARG A 178 -16.80 -16.60 -13.60
CA ARG A 178 -16.45 -17.40 -14.76
C ARG A 178 -17.51 -17.29 -15.85
N THR A 179 -18.76 -17.61 -15.54
CA THR A 179 -19.83 -17.81 -16.53
C THR A 179 -20.85 -16.66 -16.62
N GLY A 180 -20.61 -15.54 -15.94
CA GLY A 180 -21.53 -14.41 -15.88
C GLY A 180 -21.43 -13.47 -17.09
N GLY A 181 -22.21 -12.38 -17.07
CA GLY A 181 -22.13 -11.33 -18.10
C GLY A 181 -20.92 -10.40 -17.91
N SER A 182 -20.73 -9.43 -18.82
CA SER A 182 -19.60 -8.49 -18.81
C SER A 182 -19.45 -7.68 -17.51
N GLU A 183 -20.52 -7.59 -16.72
CA GLU A 183 -20.55 -6.89 -15.44
C GLU A 183 -19.92 -7.67 -14.27
N VAL A 184 -19.69 -8.98 -14.42
CA VAL A 184 -19.11 -9.84 -13.37
C VAL A 184 -18.02 -10.79 -13.87
N ALA A 185 -18.00 -11.08 -15.18
CA ALA A 185 -17.10 -12.06 -15.75
C ALA A 185 -15.66 -11.52 -15.78
N ILE A 186 -14.82 -12.07 -14.91
CA ILE A 186 -13.40 -11.69 -14.76
C ILE A 186 -12.47 -12.89 -14.61
N ASP A 187 -13.01 -14.10 -14.40
CA ASP A 187 -12.26 -15.36 -14.30
C ASP A 187 -12.47 -16.18 -15.60
N ASP A 188 -11.43 -16.78 -16.16
CA ASP A 188 -11.54 -17.52 -17.43
C ASP A 188 -12.42 -18.80 -17.30
N VAL A 189 -13.43 -18.93 -18.19
CA VAL A 189 -14.29 -20.13 -18.36
C VAL A 189 -13.48 -21.38 -18.69
N PHE A 190 -12.38 -21.20 -19.41
CA PHE A 190 -11.65 -22.27 -20.08
C PHE A 190 -10.49 -22.82 -19.25
N ALA A 191 -10.15 -22.22 -18.12
CA ALA A 191 -9.05 -22.63 -17.24
C ALA A 191 -9.28 -23.95 -16.45
N GLY A 192 -10.27 -24.80 -16.80
CA GLY A 192 -10.30 -26.15 -16.19
C GLY A 192 -11.54 -27.05 -16.29
N ALA A 193 -12.52 -26.85 -17.18
CA ALA A 193 -13.70 -27.74 -17.20
C ALA A 193 -14.36 -27.96 -18.57
N GLY A 194 -13.67 -28.63 -19.51
CA GLY A 194 -14.28 -29.23 -20.72
C GLY A 194 -14.94 -28.26 -21.71
N ASP A 195 -15.24 -28.74 -22.93
CA ASP A 195 -15.90 -27.95 -23.98
C ASP A 195 -17.32 -27.55 -23.51
N PRO A 196 -17.61 -26.25 -23.31
CA PRO A 196 -18.92 -25.79 -22.79
C PRO A 196 -20.06 -26.02 -23.78
N THR A 197 -19.76 -26.35 -25.03
CA THR A 197 -20.76 -26.71 -26.05
C THR A 197 -21.02 -28.22 -26.12
N ALA A 198 -20.31 -29.01 -25.31
CA ALA A 198 -20.48 -30.45 -25.25
C ALA A 198 -21.90 -30.80 -24.77
N GLY A 199 -22.68 -31.42 -25.66
CA GLY A 199 -24.07 -31.81 -25.40
C GLY A 199 -25.13 -30.79 -25.82
N MET A 200 -24.73 -29.59 -26.27
CA MET A 200 -25.68 -28.60 -26.80
C MET A 200 -26.10 -28.92 -28.24
N SER A 201 -27.35 -28.65 -28.57
CA SER A 201 -27.87 -28.69 -29.94
C SER A 201 -27.36 -27.50 -30.77
N ALA A 202 -27.42 -27.61 -32.09
CA ALA A 202 -27.02 -26.52 -32.98
C ALA A 202 -27.90 -25.26 -32.80
N ALA A 203 -29.16 -25.42 -32.39
CA ALA A 203 -30.07 -24.32 -32.11
C ALA A 203 -29.73 -23.60 -30.79
N GLU A 204 -29.32 -24.35 -29.76
CA GLU A 204 -28.85 -23.75 -28.49
C GLU A 204 -27.54 -22.97 -28.68
N ARG A 205 -26.62 -23.49 -29.52
CA ARG A 205 -25.41 -22.76 -29.91
C ARG A 205 -25.74 -21.44 -30.62
N ALA A 206 -26.56 -21.49 -31.68
CA ALA A 206 -26.93 -20.30 -32.44
C ALA A 206 -27.68 -19.23 -31.60
N ALA A 207 -28.45 -19.65 -30.58
CA ALA A 207 -29.13 -18.75 -29.66
C ALA A 207 -28.18 -18.09 -28.65
N LEU A 208 -27.14 -18.82 -28.20
CA LEU A 208 -26.07 -18.28 -27.36
C LEU A 208 -25.16 -17.33 -28.15
N ASP A 209 -24.82 -17.67 -29.39
CA ASP A 209 -24.01 -16.83 -30.28
C ASP A 209 -24.72 -15.50 -30.58
N ALA A 210 -26.04 -15.53 -30.81
CA ALA A 210 -26.84 -14.31 -30.98
C ALA A 210 -26.96 -13.47 -29.70
N ALA A 211 -26.84 -14.08 -28.52
CA ALA A 211 -26.90 -13.39 -27.23
C ALA A 211 -25.57 -12.74 -26.82
N HIS A 212 -24.46 -13.17 -27.42
CA HIS A 212 -23.11 -12.63 -27.17
C HIS A 212 -22.71 -11.50 -28.13
N ALA A 213 -23.57 -11.11 -29.07
CA ALA A 213 -23.30 -10.08 -30.08
C ALA A 213 -23.19 -8.64 -29.54
N GLU A 214 -23.47 -8.40 -28.24
CA GLU A 214 -23.36 -7.07 -27.63
C GLU A 214 -22.36 -7.09 -26.45
N TRP A 215 -21.06 -6.93 -26.77
CA TRP A 215 -19.97 -6.65 -25.82
C TRP A 215 -19.33 -5.27 -26.09
N PRO A 216 -20.01 -4.14 -25.81
CA PRO A 216 -19.53 -2.85 -26.28
C PRO A 216 -18.31 -2.29 -25.53
N ASN A 217 -18.00 -2.80 -24.31
CA ASN A 217 -17.05 -2.13 -23.40
C ASN A 217 -15.99 -3.05 -22.74
N ALA A 218 -15.72 -4.25 -23.27
CA ALA A 218 -14.48 -4.96 -22.93
C ALA A 218 -13.30 -4.24 -23.59
N TRP A 219 -12.05 -4.47 -23.19
CA TRP A 219 -10.89 -3.93 -23.91
C TRP A 219 -10.96 -4.33 -25.39
N THR A 220 -11.33 -3.39 -26.27
CA THR A 220 -11.79 -3.66 -27.64
C THR A 220 -10.67 -3.82 -28.67
N ASN A 221 -9.39 -3.80 -28.25
CA ASN A 221 -8.25 -3.94 -29.18
C ASN A 221 -7.89 -5.40 -29.48
N PHE A 222 -8.27 -6.34 -28.62
CA PHE A 222 -8.01 -7.76 -28.85
C PHE A 222 -9.33 -8.46 -29.10
N ARG A 223 -9.84 -8.29 -30.32
CA ARG A 223 -11.03 -8.99 -30.79
C ARG A 223 -10.62 -10.34 -31.33
N PHE A 224 -11.13 -11.41 -30.77
CA PHE A 224 -10.88 -12.76 -31.25
C PHE A 224 -12.12 -13.60 -31.04
N MET A 225 -12.62 -14.19 -32.13
CA MET A 225 -13.79 -15.09 -32.12
C MET A 225 -15.02 -14.46 -31.43
N GLU A 226 -15.30 -13.17 -31.71
CA GLU A 226 -16.51 -12.46 -31.24
C GLU A 226 -17.81 -13.13 -31.72
N ASP A 227 -17.72 -14.05 -32.69
CA ASP A 227 -18.79 -14.87 -33.24
C ASP A 227 -18.99 -16.22 -32.52
N GLY A 228 -18.34 -16.45 -31.38
CA GLY A 228 -18.47 -17.67 -30.58
C GLY A 228 -17.55 -18.81 -31.00
N GLY A 229 -16.56 -18.54 -31.86
CA GLY A 229 -15.54 -19.50 -32.24
C GLY A 229 -14.66 -20.00 -31.08
N LYS A 230 -14.02 -21.17 -31.24
CA LYS A 230 -13.17 -21.77 -30.20
C LYS A 230 -11.90 -20.96 -29.93
N THR A 231 -11.72 -20.53 -28.68
CA THR A 231 -10.46 -19.96 -28.18
C THR A 231 -9.47 -21.08 -27.86
N PRO A 232 -8.21 -21.00 -28.33
CA PRO A 232 -7.17 -21.95 -27.94
C PRO A 232 -6.97 -21.97 -26.43
N GLN A 233 -6.90 -23.17 -25.84
CA GLN A 233 -6.54 -23.34 -24.43
C GLN A 233 -5.05 -23.09 -24.26
N ILE A 234 -4.69 -22.33 -23.23
CA ILE A 234 -3.29 -22.04 -22.91
C ILE A 234 -2.97 -22.56 -21.51
N GLU A 235 -1.82 -23.21 -21.39
CA GLU A 235 -1.32 -23.71 -20.11
C GLU A 235 -0.47 -22.65 -19.42
N ILE A 236 -0.70 -22.38 -18.14
CA ILE A 236 0.20 -21.53 -17.33
C ILE A 236 1.07 -22.45 -16.47
N ARG A 237 2.38 -22.44 -16.71
CA ARG A 237 3.37 -23.22 -15.95
C ARG A 237 4.22 -22.29 -15.11
N ILE A 238 4.04 -22.37 -13.79
CA ILE A 238 4.82 -21.60 -12.81
C ILE A 238 5.78 -22.54 -12.09
N PHE A 239 7.08 -22.43 -12.39
CA PHE A 239 8.13 -23.21 -11.74
C PHE A 239 8.50 -22.62 -10.38
N LYS A 240 9.03 -23.44 -9.46
CA LYS A 240 9.38 -22.96 -8.10
C LYS A 240 10.56 -21.98 -8.09
N SER A 241 11.41 -22.03 -9.10
CA SER A 241 12.64 -21.22 -9.18
C SER A 241 13.10 -21.07 -10.62
N ARG A 242 13.99 -20.10 -10.86
CA ARG A 242 14.65 -19.91 -12.16
C ARG A 242 15.36 -21.18 -12.64
N ASP A 243 16.10 -21.87 -11.77
CA ASP A 243 16.81 -23.10 -12.14
C ASP A 243 15.85 -24.20 -12.60
N GLN A 244 14.70 -24.32 -11.94
CA GLN A 244 13.66 -25.24 -12.39
C GLN A 244 13.06 -24.82 -13.72
N TYR A 245 12.82 -23.53 -13.95
CA TYR A 245 12.37 -23.04 -15.26
C TYR A 245 13.37 -23.37 -16.36
N LEU A 246 14.66 -23.08 -16.15
CA LEU A 246 15.71 -23.38 -17.14
C LEU A 246 15.90 -24.88 -17.40
N THR A 247 15.59 -25.73 -16.43
CA THR A 247 15.80 -27.19 -16.52
C THR A 247 14.56 -27.94 -17.00
N LEU A 248 13.37 -27.52 -16.57
CA LEU A 248 12.10 -28.22 -16.76
C LEU A 248 11.14 -27.51 -17.72
N GLY A 249 11.42 -26.25 -18.06
CA GLY A 249 10.68 -25.52 -19.09
C GLY A 249 10.80 -26.19 -20.45
N GLN A 250 9.76 -26.09 -21.27
CA GLN A 250 9.77 -26.69 -22.60
C GLN A 250 10.68 -25.92 -23.57
N ASN A 251 10.73 -24.59 -23.45
CA ASN A 251 11.63 -23.76 -24.25
C ASN A 251 12.09 -22.52 -23.46
N PRO A 252 12.85 -22.72 -22.36
CA PRO A 252 13.17 -21.64 -21.45
C PRO A 252 14.18 -20.67 -22.06
N VAL A 253 13.91 -19.38 -21.89
CA VAL A 253 14.76 -18.28 -22.35
C VAL A 253 15.59 -17.77 -21.17
N ALA A 254 16.91 -18.00 -21.21
CA ALA A 254 17.80 -17.71 -20.08
C ALA A 254 17.88 -16.23 -19.68
N TRP A 255 17.61 -15.32 -20.61
CA TRP A 255 17.62 -13.87 -20.39
C TRP A 255 16.24 -13.30 -20.06
N SER A 256 15.18 -14.12 -19.98
CA SER A 256 13.82 -13.68 -19.65
C SER A 256 13.30 -14.32 -18.36
N GLY A 257 12.40 -13.62 -17.65
CA GLY A 257 11.68 -14.15 -16.49
C GLY A 257 10.50 -15.06 -16.83
N GLY A 258 10.15 -15.13 -18.10
CA GLY A 258 9.11 -16.00 -18.62
C GLY A 258 9.14 -16.05 -20.14
N HIS A 259 8.33 -16.93 -20.71
CA HIS A 259 8.19 -17.01 -22.15
C HIS A 259 6.82 -17.56 -22.55
N PHE A 260 6.15 -16.88 -23.48
CA PHE A 260 5.05 -17.43 -24.23
C PHE A 260 5.56 -18.30 -25.38
N ILE A 261 5.31 -19.61 -25.32
CA ILE A 261 5.77 -20.60 -26.32
C ILE A 261 4.71 -20.92 -27.39
N GLY A 262 3.57 -20.23 -27.37
CA GLY A 262 2.47 -20.38 -28.34
C GLY A 262 1.24 -21.08 -27.76
N ASP A 263 1.41 -22.12 -26.96
CA ASP A 263 0.33 -22.86 -26.29
C ASP A 263 0.46 -22.88 -24.76
N ALA A 264 1.55 -22.33 -24.23
CA ALA A 264 1.77 -22.15 -22.81
C ALA A 264 2.50 -20.85 -22.50
N VAL A 265 2.26 -20.33 -21.29
CA VAL A 265 3.09 -19.31 -20.65
C VAL A 265 3.91 -19.98 -19.57
N GLU A 266 5.23 -19.92 -19.71
CA GLU A 266 6.18 -20.47 -18.74
C GLU A 266 6.83 -19.34 -17.94
N THR A 267 6.79 -19.39 -16.60
CA THR A 267 7.46 -18.44 -15.70
C THR A 267 7.80 -19.11 -14.37
N PHE A 268 8.37 -18.40 -13.40
CA PHE A 268 8.74 -18.97 -12.11
C PHE A 268 8.53 -18.02 -10.93
N VAL A 269 8.40 -18.58 -9.72
CA VAL A 269 8.27 -17.82 -8.47
C VAL A 269 9.50 -16.93 -8.29
N GLY A 270 9.23 -15.63 -8.12
CA GLY A 270 10.20 -14.55 -8.10
C GLY A 270 10.16 -13.69 -9.37
N GLY A 271 10.02 -14.32 -10.54
CA GLY A 271 9.99 -13.61 -11.82
C GLY A 271 11.31 -12.92 -12.17
N GLY A 272 11.30 -12.07 -13.21
CA GLY A 272 12.47 -11.31 -13.67
C GLY A 272 13.65 -12.18 -14.18
N VAL A 273 14.79 -11.57 -14.49
CA VAL A 273 15.90 -12.28 -15.17
C VAL A 273 16.76 -13.07 -14.18
N GLN A 274 16.81 -12.63 -12.92
CA GLN A 274 17.70 -13.20 -11.90
C GLN A 274 17.00 -14.22 -11.00
N GLY A 275 15.67 -14.23 -10.97
CA GLY A 275 14.85 -15.04 -10.06
C GLY A 275 15.04 -14.71 -8.59
N ARG A 276 15.35 -13.44 -8.35
CA ARG A 276 15.45 -12.80 -7.04
C ARG A 276 14.44 -11.68 -6.86
N GLU A 277 13.65 -11.44 -7.90
CA GLU A 277 12.54 -10.51 -7.95
C GLU A 277 11.36 -11.09 -7.12
N GLY A 278 10.36 -10.26 -6.80
CA GLY A 278 9.28 -10.68 -5.89
C GLY A 278 8.08 -11.31 -6.61
N VAL A 279 7.13 -11.88 -5.84
CA VAL A 279 5.85 -12.40 -6.40
C VAL A 279 5.12 -11.36 -7.28
N ARG A 280 5.26 -10.07 -6.98
CA ARG A 280 4.72 -8.98 -7.81
C ARG A 280 5.36 -8.94 -9.20
N ASP A 281 6.67 -9.14 -9.31
CA ASP A 281 7.37 -9.14 -10.60
C ASP A 281 7.12 -10.43 -11.39
N MET A 282 6.90 -11.56 -10.71
CA MET A 282 6.33 -12.75 -11.36
C MET A 282 4.98 -12.44 -12.00
N TYR A 283 4.05 -11.78 -11.28
CA TYR A 283 2.75 -11.44 -11.88
C TYR A 283 2.89 -10.50 -13.07
N ARG A 284 3.80 -9.52 -13.02
CA ARG A 284 4.09 -8.63 -14.16
C ARG A 284 4.58 -9.41 -15.37
N THR A 285 5.50 -10.33 -15.15
CA THR A 285 6.03 -11.23 -16.19
C THR A 285 4.90 -12.11 -16.74
N LEU A 286 4.08 -12.69 -15.88
CA LEU A 286 2.93 -13.50 -16.28
C LEU A 286 1.96 -12.69 -17.16
N PHE A 287 1.61 -11.46 -16.75
CA PHE A 287 0.75 -10.57 -17.54
C PHE A 287 1.37 -10.20 -18.88
N HIS A 288 2.69 -9.93 -18.91
CA HIS A 288 3.43 -9.65 -20.15
C HIS A 288 3.36 -10.84 -21.12
N GLU A 289 3.75 -12.02 -20.66
CA GLU A 289 3.81 -13.20 -21.51
C GLU A 289 2.41 -13.67 -21.94
N ALA A 290 1.43 -13.61 -21.03
CA ALA A 290 0.04 -13.91 -21.37
C ALA A 290 -0.54 -12.92 -22.38
N ALA A 291 -0.10 -11.67 -22.39
CA ALA A 291 -0.56 -10.69 -23.36
C ALA A 291 -0.15 -11.03 -24.80
N HIS A 292 1.01 -11.67 -25.02
CA HIS A 292 1.42 -12.11 -26.36
C HIS A 292 0.41 -13.05 -27.01
N GLN A 293 -0.29 -13.87 -26.24
CA GLN A 293 -1.39 -14.69 -26.73
C GLN A 293 -2.48 -13.80 -27.34
N PHE A 294 -3.01 -12.85 -26.56
CA PHE A 294 -4.13 -12.02 -27.00
C PHE A 294 -3.75 -11.18 -28.22
N VAL A 295 -2.55 -10.63 -28.24
CA VAL A 295 -2.04 -9.91 -29.41
C VAL A 295 -1.95 -10.82 -30.63
N SER A 296 -1.35 -12.00 -30.50
CA SER A 296 -1.15 -12.92 -31.63
C SER A 296 -2.47 -13.46 -32.20
N LEU A 297 -3.46 -13.67 -31.34
CA LEU A 297 -4.78 -14.13 -31.74
C LEU A 297 -5.56 -13.04 -32.48
N SER A 298 -5.52 -11.81 -31.99
CA SER A 298 -6.30 -10.70 -32.56
C SER A 298 -5.61 -9.97 -33.72
N ILE A 299 -4.28 -9.93 -33.74
CA ILE A 299 -3.49 -9.18 -34.73
C ILE A 299 -2.36 -10.09 -35.29
N PRO A 300 -2.67 -11.02 -36.21
CA PRO A 300 -1.74 -12.08 -36.62
C PRO A 300 -0.43 -11.63 -37.29
N PHE A 301 -0.36 -10.38 -37.74
CA PHE A 301 0.82 -9.79 -38.41
C PHE A 301 1.35 -8.55 -37.69
N VAL A 302 1.09 -8.43 -36.38
CA VAL A 302 1.59 -7.33 -35.56
C VAL A 302 3.13 -7.24 -35.67
N PRO A 303 3.72 -6.05 -35.82
CA PRO A 303 5.17 -5.87 -35.75
C PRO A 303 5.70 -6.27 -34.37
N GLY A 304 6.92 -6.83 -34.33
CA GLY A 304 7.56 -7.25 -33.07
C GLY A 304 7.54 -6.17 -32.00
N TRP A 305 7.91 -4.92 -32.34
CA TRP A 305 7.91 -3.83 -31.37
C TRP A 305 6.52 -3.53 -30.78
N LEU A 306 5.46 -3.65 -31.59
CA LEU A 306 4.09 -3.35 -31.18
C LEU A 306 3.50 -4.50 -30.36
N ASN A 307 3.84 -5.75 -30.71
CA ASN A 307 3.51 -6.92 -29.89
C ASN A 307 4.04 -6.76 -28.46
N GLU A 308 5.31 -6.38 -28.36
CA GLU A 308 6.02 -6.20 -27.10
C GLU A 308 5.57 -4.95 -26.34
N ALA A 309 5.17 -3.89 -27.06
CA ALA A 309 4.56 -2.71 -26.47
C ALA A 309 3.23 -3.03 -25.77
N TYR A 310 2.36 -3.80 -26.45
CA TYR A 310 1.10 -4.26 -25.86
C TYR A 310 1.33 -5.22 -24.70
N ALA A 311 2.26 -6.16 -24.81
CA ALA A 311 2.63 -7.02 -23.68
C ALA A 311 3.13 -6.21 -22.48
N SER A 312 4.00 -5.22 -22.72
CA SER A 312 4.48 -4.31 -21.67
C SER A 312 3.39 -3.43 -21.07
N PHE A 313 2.31 -3.14 -21.80
CA PHE A 313 1.17 -2.40 -21.26
C PHE A 313 0.48 -3.17 -20.13
N PHE A 314 0.35 -4.49 -20.26
CA PHE A 314 -0.28 -5.35 -19.25
C PHE A 314 0.59 -5.60 -18.01
N GLU A 315 1.88 -5.27 -18.03
CA GLU A 315 2.72 -5.30 -16.82
C GLU A 315 2.24 -4.34 -15.73
N GLY A 316 1.38 -3.38 -16.08
CA GLY A 316 0.68 -2.51 -15.13
C GLY A 316 -0.40 -3.21 -14.32
N CYS A 317 -0.83 -4.41 -14.71
CA CYS A 317 -1.92 -5.10 -14.03
C CYS A 317 -1.57 -5.48 -12.59
N THR A 318 -2.52 -5.27 -11.68
CA THR A 318 -2.39 -5.57 -10.25
C THR A 318 -3.58 -6.40 -9.79
N ILE A 319 -3.31 -7.54 -9.14
CA ILE A 319 -4.34 -8.37 -8.51
C ILE A 319 -4.62 -7.80 -7.12
N LEU A 320 -5.88 -7.46 -6.86
CA LEU A 320 -6.34 -6.96 -5.56
C LEU A 320 -6.68 -8.14 -4.62
N SER A 321 -6.70 -7.89 -3.32
CA SER A 321 -6.98 -8.93 -2.30
C SER A 321 -8.35 -9.62 -2.45
N ASN A 322 -9.31 -8.96 -3.13
CA ASN A 322 -10.62 -9.51 -3.43
C ASN A 322 -10.66 -10.34 -4.75
N GLY A 323 -9.51 -10.52 -5.40
CA GLY A 323 -9.35 -11.23 -6.66
C GLY A 323 -9.70 -10.43 -7.91
N ASN A 324 -10.08 -9.15 -7.80
CA ASN A 324 -10.24 -8.29 -8.97
C ASN A 324 -8.87 -7.88 -9.54
N VAL A 325 -8.81 -7.59 -10.83
CA VAL A 325 -7.60 -7.08 -11.48
C VAL A 325 -7.80 -5.60 -11.79
N ARG A 326 -6.91 -4.75 -11.28
CA ARG A 326 -6.74 -3.38 -11.76
C ARG A 326 -5.80 -3.40 -12.96
N TRP A 327 -6.11 -2.67 -14.01
CA TRP A 327 -5.33 -2.61 -15.25
C TRP A 327 -5.08 -1.14 -15.65
N ASN A 328 -4.42 -0.92 -16.80
CA ASN A 328 -4.05 0.41 -17.31
C ASN A 328 -3.27 1.28 -16.29
N GLN A 329 -2.53 0.64 -15.38
CA GLN A 329 -1.59 1.36 -14.52
C GLN A 329 -0.25 1.46 -15.25
N PRO A 330 0.51 2.54 -15.08
CA PRO A 330 1.83 2.59 -15.66
C PRO A 330 2.75 1.64 -14.87
N PRO A 331 3.38 0.62 -15.49
CA PRO A 331 4.36 -0.21 -14.80
C PRO A 331 5.60 0.61 -14.41
N PRO A 332 5.94 0.71 -13.10
CA PRO A 332 7.15 1.40 -12.66
C PRO A 332 8.44 1.07 -13.45
N GLY A 333 8.67 -0.21 -13.78
CA GLY A 333 9.85 -0.67 -14.51
C GLY A 333 9.94 -0.18 -15.96
N ARG A 334 8.88 0.44 -16.48
CA ARG A 334 8.86 1.09 -17.82
C ARG A 334 8.82 2.61 -17.70
N LEU A 335 7.96 3.13 -16.82
CA LEU A 335 7.76 4.56 -16.65
C LEU A 335 9.02 5.30 -16.19
N PHE A 336 9.61 4.88 -15.07
CA PHE A 336 10.71 5.63 -14.45
C PHE A 336 11.98 5.63 -15.29
N PRO A 337 12.43 4.49 -15.86
CA PRO A 337 13.59 4.48 -16.77
C PRO A 337 13.37 5.34 -18.01
N LEU A 338 12.19 5.29 -18.63
CA LEU A 338 11.88 6.13 -19.80
C LEU A 338 11.91 7.61 -19.46
N ALA A 339 11.29 8.02 -18.36
CA ALA A 339 11.27 9.40 -17.90
C ALA A 339 12.69 9.93 -17.64
N ALA A 340 13.53 9.16 -16.95
CA ALA A 340 14.92 9.53 -16.68
C ALA A 340 15.72 9.74 -17.98
N ARG A 341 15.58 8.84 -18.96
CA ARG A 341 16.21 8.96 -20.28
C ARG A 341 15.72 10.20 -21.05
N MET A 342 14.42 10.48 -20.99
CA MET A 342 13.82 11.65 -21.65
C MET A 342 14.30 12.98 -21.06
N GLU A 343 14.60 13.04 -19.76
CA GLU A 343 15.19 14.24 -19.15
C GLU A 343 16.57 14.55 -19.71
N LYS A 344 17.37 13.52 -19.98
CA LYS A 344 18.72 13.66 -20.53
C LYS A 344 18.73 14.06 -22.01
N GLY A 345 17.79 13.54 -22.80
CA GLY A 345 17.64 13.94 -24.20
C GLY A 345 17.25 12.81 -25.12
N TRP A 346 17.61 12.95 -26.41
CA TRP A 346 17.25 12.03 -27.48
C TRP A 346 18.47 11.33 -28.07
N MET A 347 18.35 10.03 -28.32
CA MET A 347 19.33 9.25 -29.08
C MET A 347 19.50 9.83 -30.49
N GLN A 348 20.71 9.72 -31.02
CA GLN A 348 21.07 10.09 -32.38
C GLN A 348 21.02 8.88 -33.33
N SER A 349 21.20 7.66 -32.81
CA SER A 349 21.15 6.42 -33.59
C SER A 349 20.55 5.26 -32.78
N PRO A 350 19.85 4.30 -33.42
CA PRO A 350 19.43 3.07 -32.74
C PRO A 350 20.60 2.20 -32.25
N ASP A 351 21.81 2.41 -32.79
CA ASP A 351 23.02 1.68 -32.39
C ASP A 351 23.44 1.96 -30.94
N GLU A 352 22.99 3.09 -30.36
CA GLU A 352 23.19 3.40 -28.93
C GLU A 352 22.52 2.37 -28.00
N ALA A 353 21.56 1.61 -28.52
CA ALA A 353 20.84 0.56 -27.81
C ALA A 353 21.08 -0.84 -28.43
N ALA A 354 22.10 -0.99 -29.28
CA ALA A 354 22.45 -2.28 -29.87
C ALA A 354 23.18 -3.18 -28.87
N ALA A 355 23.09 -4.50 -29.08
CA ALA A 355 23.88 -5.45 -28.34
C ALA A 355 25.38 -5.28 -28.67
N GLY A 356 26.21 -5.35 -27.63
CA GLY A 356 27.67 -5.43 -27.77
C GLY A 356 28.11 -6.72 -28.45
N SER A 357 29.42 -6.83 -28.71
CA SER A 357 30.01 -8.02 -29.35
C SER A 357 29.87 -9.30 -28.53
N ASP A 358 29.60 -9.18 -27.23
CA ASP A 358 29.31 -10.26 -26.29
C ASP A 358 27.81 -10.63 -26.23
N GLY A 359 26.97 -9.96 -27.03
CA GLY A 359 25.52 -10.13 -27.06
C GLY A 359 24.79 -9.45 -25.90
N GLN A 360 25.49 -8.71 -25.02
CA GLN A 360 24.85 -7.98 -23.93
C GLN A 360 24.39 -6.60 -24.41
N PHE A 361 23.19 -6.20 -23.97
CA PHE A 361 22.67 -4.87 -24.24
C PHE A 361 23.16 -3.89 -23.17
N SER A 362 23.72 -2.75 -23.58
CA SER A 362 23.91 -1.62 -22.69
C SER A 362 22.59 -0.86 -22.50
N GLU A 363 22.39 -0.31 -21.31
CA GLU A 363 21.31 0.66 -21.13
C GLU A 363 21.71 2.01 -21.74
N PRO A 364 20.96 2.52 -22.72
CA PRO A 364 21.27 3.80 -23.32
C PRO A 364 20.95 4.94 -22.37
N GLU A 365 21.75 6.01 -22.45
CA GLU A 365 21.60 7.18 -21.59
C GLU A 365 20.38 8.04 -21.96
N ASN A 366 20.10 8.19 -23.26
CA ASN A 366 19.03 9.03 -23.79
C ASN A 366 17.81 8.21 -24.21
N ALA A 367 16.66 8.86 -24.42
CA ALA A 367 15.46 8.20 -24.95
C ALA A 367 15.50 8.16 -26.48
N PRO A 368 14.95 7.14 -27.16
CA PRO A 368 14.87 7.20 -28.61
C PRO A 368 13.81 8.23 -29.05
N PRO A 369 13.98 8.93 -30.18
CA PRO A 369 12.90 9.71 -30.78
C PRO A 369 11.67 8.83 -31.10
N PHE A 370 10.48 9.40 -31.09
CA PHE A 370 9.21 8.71 -31.36
C PHE A 370 9.23 8.01 -32.73
N ARG A 371 9.75 8.71 -33.75
CA ARG A 371 9.95 8.15 -35.10
C ARG A 371 10.76 6.86 -35.08
N MET A 372 11.85 6.83 -34.32
CA MET A 372 12.77 5.69 -34.26
C MET A 372 12.05 4.44 -33.75
N VAL A 373 11.17 4.60 -32.75
CA VAL A 373 10.36 3.51 -32.19
C VAL A 373 9.38 2.97 -33.23
N VAL A 374 8.62 3.85 -33.90
CA VAL A 374 7.57 3.48 -34.88
C VAL A 374 8.14 2.85 -36.14
N GLU A 375 9.30 3.34 -36.62
CA GLU A 375 9.96 2.77 -37.79
C GLU A 375 10.42 1.32 -37.58
N GLY A 376 10.68 0.92 -36.32
CA GLY A 376 11.04 -0.45 -35.97
C GLY A 376 12.37 -0.92 -36.57
N ARG A 377 13.23 0.00 -37.03
CA ARG A 377 14.51 -0.30 -37.70
C ARG A 377 15.66 -0.39 -36.70
N TYR A 378 15.52 -1.27 -35.72
CA TYR A 378 16.52 -1.49 -34.68
C TYR A 378 16.60 -2.96 -34.28
N SER A 379 17.73 -3.33 -33.69
CA SER A 379 17.89 -4.67 -33.11
C SER A 379 17.04 -4.76 -31.86
N TRP A 380 16.08 -5.69 -31.85
CA TRP A 380 15.18 -5.89 -30.72
C TRP A 380 15.95 -6.32 -29.46
N GLY A 381 15.56 -5.78 -28.30
CA GLY A 381 16.15 -6.15 -27.02
C GLY A 381 15.68 -5.30 -25.83
N PRO A 382 16.22 -5.60 -24.62
CA PRO A 382 15.77 -5.01 -23.35
C PRO A 382 15.65 -3.46 -23.31
N PRO A 383 16.56 -2.68 -23.92
CA PRO A 383 16.46 -1.22 -23.91
C PRO A 383 15.19 -0.64 -24.53
N TRP A 384 14.52 -1.38 -25.42
CA TRP A 384 13.40 -0.91 -26.23
C TRP A 384 12.03 -1.09 -25.59
N TYR A 385 11.87 -1.98 -24.60
CA TYR A 385 10.57 -2.22 -23.94
C TYR A 385 9.94 -0.96 -23.34
N ALA A 386 10.74 -0.15 -22.62
CA ALA A 386 10.22 1.06 -21.98
C ALA A 386 9.78 2.11 -23.02
N PRO A 387 10.58 2.45 -24.06
CA PRO A 387 10.13 3.28 -25.17
C PRO A 387 8.89 2.78 -25.92
N THR A 388 8.83 1.49 -26.27
CA THR A 388 7.70 0.95 -27.04
C THR A 388 6.41 0.95 -26.23
N TRP A 389 6.49 0.56 -24.95
CA TRP A 389 5.41 0.75 -23.97
C TRP A 389 4.95 2.21 -23.92
N GLY A 390 5.89 3.15 -23.80
CA GLY A 390 5.59 4.57 -23.67
C GLY A 390 4.82 5.12 -24.87
N VAL A 391 5.08 4.63 -26.08
CA VAL A 391 4.33 4.98 -27.29
C VAL A 391 2.89 4.48 -27.18
N VAL A 392 2.66 3.19 -26.93
CA VAL A 392 1.29 2.63 -26.84
C VAL A 392 0.51 3.24 -25.68
N TYR A 393 1.17 3.45 -24.54
CA TYR A 393 0.55 4.05 -23.37
C TYR A 393 0.13 5.51 -23.62
N LEU A 394 0.96 6.30 -24.32
CA LEU A 394 0.57 7.64 -24.79
C LEU A 394 -0.66 7.56 -25.70
N LEU A 395 -0.63 6.73 -26.74
CA LEU A 395 -1.71 6.68 -27.73
C LEU A 395 -3.04 6.23 -27.11
N TRP A 396 -2.99 5.36 -26.09
CA TRP A 396 -4.15 4.89 -25.36
C TRP A 396 -4.73 5.93 -24.39
N ASN A 397 -3.87 6.62 -23.64
CA ASN A 397 -4.24 7.45 -22.49
C ASN A 397 -4.21 8.97 -22.76
N TRP A 398 -3.60 9.43 -23.85
CA TRP A 398 -3.56 10.86 -24.14
C TRP A 398 -4.96 11.37 -24.50
N ARG A 399 -5.36 12.42 -23.79
CA ARG A 399 -6.66 13.06 -23.94
C ARG A 399 -6.48 14.54 -24.28
N ASP A 400 -7.35 15.06 -25.14
CA ASP A 400 -7.39 16.49 -25.45
C ASP A 400 -7.83 17.32 -24.23
N GLN A 401 -7.87 18.65 -24.39
CA GLN A 401 -8.33 19.58 -23.36
C GLN A 401 -9.75 19.27 -22.86
N ASP A 402 -10.55 18.54 -23.64
CA ASP A 402 -11.93 18.18 -23.36
C ASP A 402 -12.10 16.78 -22.76
N GLY A 403 -11.00 16.04 -22.57
CA GLY A 403 -10.97 14.70 -21.99
C GLY A 403 -11.17 13.57 -23.01
N ARG A 404 -11.21 13.86 -24.31
CA ARG A 404 -11.41 12.83 -25.34
C ARG A 404 -10.11 12.12 -25.65
N ALA A 405 -10.14 10.79 -25.67
CA ALA A 405 -9.02 10.01 -26.19
C ALA A 405 -8.87 10.31 -27.69
N VAL A 406 -7.69 10.77 -28.10
CA VAL A 406 -7.48 11.26 -29.47
C VAL A 406 -6.92 10.18 -30.41
N TRP A 407 -6.02 9.34 -29.90
CA TRP A 407 -5.32 8.36 -30.73
C TRP A 407 -5.73 6.91 -30.46
N ARG A 408 -6.58 6.64 -29.46
CA ARG A 408 -6.88 5.28 -29.00
C ARG A 408 -7.36 4.38 -30.15
N ASP A 409 -8.47 4.75 -30.79
CA ASP A 409 -9.05 3.95 -31.88
C ASP A 409 -8.15 3.93 -33.13
N ALA A 410 -7.53 5.06 -33.46
CA ALA A 410 -6.65 5.17 -34.63
C ALA A 410 -5.38 4.33 -34.47
N SER A 411 -4.84 4.21 -33.25
CA SER A 411 -3.69 3.35 -32.95
C SER A 411 -4.02 1.87 -33.11
N HIS A 412 -5.24 1.47 -32.77
CA HIS A 412 -5.71 0.11 -33.00
C HIS A 412 -5.86 -0.19 -34.50
N ALA A 413 -6.49 0.73 -35.26
CA ALA A 413 -6.57 0.61 -36.72
C ALA A 413 -5.18 0.52 -37.38
N TYR A 414 -4.19 1.27 -36.86
CA TYR A 414 -2.80 1.15 -37.29
C TYR A 414 -2.24 -0.24 -37.01
N ALA A 415 -2.47 -0.81 -35.81
CA ALA A 415 -2.04 -2.16 -35.48
C ALA A 415 -2.63 -3.23 -36.41
N GLU A 416 -3.93 -3.16 -36.71
CA GLU A 416 -4.63 -4.10 -37.60
C GLU A 416 -4.25 -3.97 -39.08
N SER A 417 -3.72 -2.82 -39.48
CA SER A 417 -3.37 -2.55 -40.87
C SER A 417 -2.13 -3.32 -41.35
N PHE A 418 -1.30 -3.83 -40.43
CA PHE A 418 -0.10 -4.60 -40.77
C PHE A 418 -0.46 -5.93 -41.42
N LYS A 419 0.12 -6.19 -42.59
CA LYS A 419 -0.09 -7.43 -43.37
C LYS A 419 1.20 -7.75 -44.11
N ARG A 420 1.60 -9.02 -44.15
CA ARG A 420 2.76 -9.58 -44.90
C ARG A 420 3.61 -8.54 -45.68
N GLY A 421 4.51 -7.83 -44.99
CA GLY A 421 5.46 -6.88 -45.59
C GLY A 421 4.94 -5.46 -45.88
N GLN A 422 3.80 -5.07 -45.30
CA GLN A 422 3.19 -3.74 -45.38
C GLN A 422 2.77 -3.24 -43.98
N PRO A 423 2.81 -1.92 -43.73
CA PRO A 423 3.30 -0.85 -44.62
C PRO A 423 4.82 -0.91 -44.87
N LYS A 424 5.25 -0.48 -46.06
CA LYS A 424 6.69 -0.32 -46.40
C LYS A 424 7.36 0.86 -45.69
N ASP A 425 6.58 1.89 -45.39
CA ASP A 425 6.98 3.05 -44.60
C ASP A 425 6.06 3.16 -43.37
N PRO A 426 6.46 2.55 -42.24
CA PRO A 426 5.66 2.57 -41.01
C PRO A 426 5.43 3.99 -40.48
N ALA A 427 6.40 4.90 -40.64
CA ALA A 427 6.29 6.27 -40.13
C ALA A 427 5.25 7.06 -40.94
N LEU A 428 5.32 7.03 -42.27
CA LEU A 428 4.32 7.68 -43.11
C LEU A 428 2.92 7.08 -42.87
N HIS A 429 2.83 5.75 -42.80
CA HIS A 429 1.57 5.07 -42.53
C HIS A 429 0.98 5.45 -41.16
N PHE A 430 1.84 5.69 -40.16
CA PHE A 430 1.43 6.19 -38.85
C PHE A 430 0.91 7.62 -38.92
N GLU A 431 1.54 8.50 -39.70
CA GLU A 431 1.05 9.87 -39.93
C GLU A 431 -0.33 9.85 -40.61
N GLU A 432 -0.49 9.01 -41.65
CA GLU A 432 -1.73 8.87 -42.43
C GLU A 432 -2.87 8.19 -41.67
N THR A 433 -2.56 7.35 -40.67
CA THR A 433 -3.55 6.60 -39.90
C THR A 433 -3.82 7.21 -38.53
N VAL A 434 -2.78 7.39 -37.71
CA VAL A 434 -2.88 7.80 -36.30
C VAL A 434 -2.95 9.31 -36.17
N LEU A 435 -2.03 10.05 -36.81
CA LEU A 435 -2.00 11.53 -36.69
C LEU A 435 -3.07 12.23 -37.55
N ALA A 436 -3.66 11.50 -38.48
CA ALA A 436 -4.86 11.91 -39.19
C ALA A 436 -6.12 11.95 -38.30
N ALA A 437 -6.06 11.39 -37.08
CA ALA A 437 -7.18 11.41 -36.15
C ALA A 437 -7.70 12.85 -35.90
N PRO A 438 -9.02 13.03 -35.78
CA PRO A 438 -9.62 14.32 -35.43
C PRO A 438 -8.99 14.86 -34.14
N ASN A 439 -8.71 16.17 -34.11
CA ASN A 439 -8.08 16.85 -32.97
C ASN A 439 -6.67 16.38 -32.60
N SER A 440 -6.00 15.58 -33.44
CA SER A 440 -4.59 15.26 -33.20
C SER A 440 -3.75 16.55 -33.16
N PRO A 441 -3.01 16.81 -32.05
CA PRO A 441 -2.17 18.00 -31.90
C PRO A 441 -0.90 17.96 -32.76
N ALA A 442 -0.56 16.79 -33.32
CA ALA A 442 0.56 16.60 -34.23
C ALA A 442 0.04 16.19 -35.61
N LYS A 443 0.74 16.60 -36.66
CA LYS A 443 0.48 16.13 -38.03
C LYS A 443 1.65 15.37 -38.63
N ARG A 444 2.81 15.48 -38.01
CA ARG A 444 4.01 14.73 -38.39
C ARG A 444 4.57 14.00 -37.19
N ILE A 445 5.18 12.85 -37.42
CA ILE A 445 5.69 12.00 -36.35
C ILE A 445 6.80 12.69 -35.53
N ASP A 446 7.56 13.60 -36.13
CA ASP A 446 8.62 14.36 -35.44
C ASP A 446 8.07 15.39 -34.43
N GLU A 447 6.79 15.76 -34.55
CA GLU A 447 6.13 16.64 -33.57
C GLU A 447 5.73 15.88 -32.29
N MET A 448 5.74 14.54 -32.34
CA MET A 448 5.34 13.69 -31.22
C MET A 448 6.37 13.69 -30.08
N ASP A 449 7.65 13.94 -30.35
CA ASP A 449 8.71 13.88 -29.33
C ASP A 449 8.41 14.79 -28.12
N ALA A 450 8.02 16.04 -28.39
CA ALA A 450 7.72 17.02 -27.34
C ALA A 450 6.45 16.63 -26.55
N ILE A 451 5.41 16.16 -27.25
CA ILE A 451 4.14 15.74 -26.62
C ILE A 451 4.36 14.49 -25.77
N TRP A 452 5.11 13.53 -26.29
CA TRP A 452 5.42 12.27 -25.63
C TRP A 452 6.26 12.49 -24.38
N LYS A 453 7.32 13.30 -24.48
CA LYS A 453 8.15 13.69 -23.32
C LYS A 453 7.31 14.39 -22.25
N ALA A 454 6.50 15.38 -22.61
CA ALA A 454 5.66 16.08 -21.66
C ALA A 454 4.71 15.12 -20.93
N PHE A 455 4.04 14.23 -21.67
CA PHE A 455 3.13 13.24 -21.11
C PHE A 455 3.82 12.25 -20.17
N VAL A 456 4.96 11.68 -20.54
CA VAL A 456 5.68 10.69 -19.71
C VAL A 456 6.20 11.33 -18.42
N LEU A 457 6.74 12.55 -18.49
CA LEU A 457 7.21 13.27 -17.31
C LEU A 457 6.05 13.66 -16.38
N GLU A 458 4.91 14.08 -16.94
CA GLU A 458 3.70 14.35 -16.17
C GLU A 458 3.19 13.09 -15.47
N LEU A 459 3.17 11.95 -16.18
CA LEU A 459 2.74 10.66 -15.64
C LEU A 459 3.63 10.20 -14.48
N ARG A 460 4.96 10.37 -14.58
CA ARG A 460 5.91 10.15 -13.47
C ARG A 460 5.63 11.08 -12.30
N ASP A 461 5.44 12.37 -12.57
CA ASP A 461 5.23 13.36 -11.52
C ASP A 461 3.91 13.10 -10.75
N ARG A 462 2.88 12.58 -11.42
CA ARG A 462 1.66 12.06 -10.75
C ARG A 462 1.93 10.81 -9.92
N ALA A 463 2.61 9.81 -10.51
CA ALA A 463 2.90 8.54 -9.83
C ALA A 463 3.74 8.70 -8.56
N THR A 464 4.55 9.77 -8.50
CA THR A 464 5.38 10.15 -7.34
C THR A 464 4.71 11.11 -6.37
N GLY A 465 3.50 11.60 -6.69
CA GLY A 465 2.77 12.60 -5.92
C GLY A 465 3.32 14.03 -6.02
N LYS A 466 4.27 14.29 -6.94
CA LYS A 466 4.80 15.64 -7.22
C LYS A 466 3.77 16.54 -7.90
N LEU A 467 2.88 15.95 -8.72
CA LEU A 467 1.76 16.64 -9.32
C LEU A 467 0.46 16.21 -8.65
N ASP A 468 -0.24 17.16 -8.01
CA ASP A 468 -1.60 16.97 -7.52
C ASP A 468 -2.59 17.51 -8.56
N ASP A 469 -3.06 16.62 -9.44
CA ASP A 469 -4.03 16.94 -10.50
C ASP A 469 -5.36 16.21 -10.29
N ARG A 470 -5.76 16.12 -9.03
CA ARG A 470 -6.92 15.34 -8.61
C ARG A 470 -8.20 15.74 -9.36
N THR A 471 -8.35 16.99 -9.78
CA THR A 471 -9.60 17.50 -10.39
C THR A 471 -9.70 17.27 -11.90
N ARG A 472 -8.63 16.92 -12.62
CA ARG A 472 -8.67 16.85 -14.09
C ARG A 472 -9.67 15.85 -14.63
N PHE A 473 -9.71 14.64 -14.09
CA PHE A 473 -10.70 13.62 -14.50
C PHE A 473 -12.13 14.05 -14.19
N LEU A 474 -12.34 14.77 -13.08
CA LEU A 474 -13.64 15.34 -12.74
C LEU A 474 -14.08 16.40 -13.73
N ASP A 475 -13.21 17.34 -14.06
CA ASP A 475 -13.49 18.42 -15.00
C ASP A 475 -13.80 17.85 -16.39
N TRP A 476 -13.04 16.84 -16.81
CA TRP A 476 -13.29 16.12 -18.06
C TRP A 476 -14.60 15.33 -18.04
N ALA A 477 -14.92 14.64 -16.95
CA ALA A 477 -16.18 13.92 -16.82
C ALA A 477 -17.37 14.88 -16.93
N SER A 478 -17.30 16.04 -16.27
CA SER A 478 -18.30 17.10 -16.39
C SER A 478 -18.46 17.59 -17.83
N ARG A 479 -17.36 17.88 -18.53
CA ARG A 479 -17.40 18.30 -19.94
C ARG A 479 -17.93 17.20 -20.86
N ALA A 480 -17.61 15.92 -20.60
CA ALA A 480 -18.15 14.80 -21.36
C ALA A 480 -19.68 14.70 -21.18
N ALA A 481 -20.17 14.82 -19.95
CA ALA A 481 -21.59 14.83 -19.64
C ALA A 481 -22.32 16.02 -20.29
N GLU A 482 -21.75 17.24 -20.24
CA GLU A 482 -22.30 18.44 -20.89
C GLU A 482 -22.51 18.27 -22.40
N ARG A 483 -21.73 17.40 -23.03
CA ARG A 483 -21.80 17.10 -24.47
C ARG A 483 -22.66 15.89 -24.80
N GLY A 484 -23.24 15.24 -23.79
CA GLY A 484 -24.04 14.02 -23.95
C GLY A 484 -23.21 12.73 -24.11
N ASP A 485 -21.89 12.78 -23.95
CA ASP A 485 -21.02 11.60 -23.97
C ASP A 485 -21.02 10.92 -22.60
N LYS A 486 -22.12 10.21 -22.30
CA LYS A 486 -22.33 9.55 -21.01
C LYS A 486 -21.37 8.38 -20.78
N ALA A 487 -20.98 7.67 -21.82
CA ALA A 487 -20.04 6.56 -21.72
C ALA A 487 -18.63 7.08 -21.39
N GLY A 488 -18.15 8.11 -22.09
CA GLY A 488 -16.88 8.75 -21.77
C GLY A 488 -16.87 9.41 -20.39
N ALA A 489 -17.99 10.01 -19.96
CA ALA A 489 -18.13 10.54 -18.61
C ALA A 489 -18.01 9.44 -17.54
N LEU A 490 -18.57 8.25 -17.79
CA LEU A 490 -18.49 7.12 -16.84
C LEU A 490 -17.05 6.61 -16.74
N GLU A 491 -16.37 6.41 -17.88
CA GLU A 491 -14.96 5.99 -17.91
C GLU A 491 -14.07 6.95 -17.10
N LEU A 492 -14.24 8.26 -17.28
CA LEU A 492 -13.48 9.28 -16.57
C LEU A 492 -13.78 9.32 -15.05
N LEU A 493 -15.03 9.05 -14.64
CA LEU A 493 -15.37 8.94 -13.22
C LEU A 493 -14.79 7.68 -12.58
N GLU A 494 -14.75 6.57 -13.31
CA GLU A 494 -14.13 5.33 -12.83
C GLU A 494 -12.61 5.48 -12.70
N GLU A 495 -11.94 6.13 -13.67
CA GLU A 495 -10.53 6.51 -13.56
C GLU A 495 -10.28 7.42 -12.33
N ALA A 496 -11.18 8.37 -12.07
CA ALA A 496 -11.09 9.24 -10.89
C ALA A 496 -11.29 8.47 -9.57
N LEU A 497 -12.18 7.48 -9.53
CA LEU A 497 -12.39 6.61 -8.37
C LEU A 497 -11.20 5.69 -8.12
N GLU A 498 -10.51 5.23 -9.17
CA GLU A 498 -9.27 4.47 -9.01
C GLU A 498 -8.17 5.32 -8.35
N ASP A 499 -8.03 6.58 -8.78
CA ASP A 499 -7.04 7.54 -8.28
C ASP A 499 -7.34 8.02 -6.84
N ARG A 500 -8.59 8.40 -6.58
CA ARG A 500 -8.99 8.99 -5.30
C ARG A 500 -9.48 7.97 -4.28
N GLY A 501 -9.78 6.74 -4.70
CA GLY A 501 -10.46 5.75 -3.89
C GLY A 501 -11.95 6.07 -3.71
N ALA A 502 -12.51 5.65 -2.57
CA ALA A 502 -13.94 5.76 -2.26
C ALA A 502 -14.36 7.20 -1.86
N ASP A 503 -14.03 8.20 -2.69
CA ASP A 503 -14.46 9.59 -2.51
C ASP A 503 -15.99 9.70 -2.64
N PRO A 504 -16.71 10.19 -1.60
CA PRO A 504 -18.16 10.25 -1.63
C PRO A 504 -18.75 11.09 -2.78
N ASP A 505 -18.11 12.19 -3.18
CA ASP A 505 -18.63 13.05 -4.24
C ASP A 505 -18.50 12.37 -5.61
N LEU A 506 -17.42 11.61 -5.82
CA LEU A 506 -17.23 10.79 -7.01
C LEU A 506 -18.22 9.63 -7.09
N LEU A 507 -18.40 8.89 -5.98
CA LEU A 507 -19.32 7.76 -5.92
C LEU A 507 -20.75 8.20 -6.22
N GLU A 508 -21.19 9.34 -5.69
CA GLU A 508 -22.51 9.90 -5.99
C GLU A 508 -22.68 10.23 -7.48
N ARG A 509 -21.73 10.96 -8.08
CA ARG A 509 -21.78 11.32 -9.50
C ARG A 509 -21.81 10.08 -10.39
N THR A 510 -20.99 9.09 -10.06
CA THR A 510 -20.92 7.80 -10.77
C THR A 510 -22.24 7.04 -10.67
N ALA A 511 -22.81 6.94 -9.48
CA ALA A 511 -24.07 6.24 -9.26
C ALA A 511 -25.23 6.88 -10.04
N ARG A 512 -25.32 8.21 -10.06
CA ARG A 512 -26.33 8.95 -10.86
C ARG A 512 -26.16 8.70 -12.36
N LEU A 513 -24.93 8.73 -12.87
CA LEU A 513 -24.68 8.47 -14.29
C LEU A 513 -25.02 7.02 -14.67
N LEU A 514 -24.73 6.06 -13.80
CA LEU A 514 -25.13 4.66 -13.98
C LEU A 514 -26.66 4.49 -13.99
N GLU A 515 -27.41 5.26 -13.19
CA GLU A 515 -28.88 5.30 -13.29
C GLU A 515 -29.35 5.82 -14.65
N GLU A 516 -28.73 6.89 -15.14
CA GLU A 516 -29.05 7.48 -16.45
C GLU A 516 -28.72 6.56 -17.63
N LEU A 517 -27.74 5.68 -17.47
CA LEU A 517 -27.35 4.64 -18.42
C LEU A 517 -28.18 3.34 -18.25
N GLU A 518 -29.16 3.34 -17.34
CA GLU A 518 -30.00 2.19 -17.01
C GLU A 518 -29.22 0.95 -16.49
N LEU A 519 -28.00 1.14 -16.02
CA LEU A 519 -27.13 0.10 -15.44
C LEU A 519 -27.47 -0.14 -13.96
N LYS A 520 -28.72 -0.55 -13.70
CA LYS A 520 -29.35 -0.58 -12.36
C LYS A 520 -28.55 -1.33 -11.30
N ALA A 521 -27.99 -2.50 -11.62
CA ALA A 521 -27.22 -3.31 -10.68
C ALA A 521 -25.93 -2.59 -10.25
N ARG A 522 -25.17 -2.02 -11.21
CA ARG A 522 -23.96 -1.22 -10.95
C ARG A 522 -24.29 0.06 -10.18
N ALA A 523 -25.39 0.75 -10.55
CA ALA A 523 -25.85 1.93 -9.84
C ALA A 523 -26.17 1.61 -8.37
N ALA A 524 -26.92 0.52 -8.11
CA ALA A 524 -27.24 0.08 -6.76
C ALA A 524 -25.98 -0.27 -5.94
N ALA A 525 -25.01 -0.97 -6.53
CA ALA A 525 -23.73 -1.26 -5.91
C ALA A 525 -22.96 0.02 -5.54
N THR A 526 -22.87 0.97 -6.49
CA THR A 526 -22.17 2.25 -6.28
C THR A 526 -22.84 3.10 -5.19
N TRP A 527 -24.18 3.12 -5.12
CA TRP A 527 -24.90 3.77 -4.02
C TRP A 527 -24.63 3.11 -2.65
N ARG A 528 -24.45 1.78 -2.60
CA ARG A 528 -24.04 1.09 -1.36
C ARG A 528 -22.61 1.46 -0.96
N GLU A 529 -21.69 1.56 -1.93
CA GLU A 529 -20.32 2.01 -1.70
C GLU A 529 -20.28 3.46 -1.18
N LEU A 530 -21.07 4.37 -1.77
CA LEU A 530 -21.20 5.74 -1.25
C LEU A 530 -21.61 5.76 0.22
N ARG A 531 -22.66 4.99 0.56
CA ARG A 531 -23.15 4.91 1.93
C ARG A 531 -22.06 4.38 2.87
N ALA A 532 -21.36 3.32 2.47
CA ALA A 532 -20.27 2.75 3.25
C ALA A 532 -19.11 3.74 3.43
N ALA A 533 -18.74 4.49 2.40
CA ALA A 533 -17.70 5.51 2.46
C ALA A 533 -18.06 6.64 3.43
N LEU A 534 -19.27 7.19 3.34
CA LEU A 534 -19.74 8.24 4.26
C LEU A 534 -19.79 7.76 5.72
N GLN A 535 -20.27 6.55 5.96
CA GLN A 535 -20.29 5.95 7.29
C GLN A 535 -18.88 5.71 7.83
N ALA A 536 -17.97 5.22 6.98
CA ALA A 536 -16.58 4.99 7.36
C ALA A 536 -15.85 6.31 7.70
N ASP A 537 -16.25 7.43 7.08
CA ASP A 537 -15.74 8.77 7.40
C ASP A 537 -16.42 9.39 8.64
N GLY A 538 -17.30 8.66 9.32
CA GLY A 538 -18.04 9.13 10.47
C GLY A 538 -19.15 10.14 10.14
N LYS A 539 -19.48 10.33 8.85
CA LYS A 539 -20.51 11.27 8.38
C LYS A 539 -21.90 10.61 8.37
N ASN A 540 -22.28 10.02 9.51
CA ASN A 540 -23.54 9.26 9.64
C ASN A 540 -24.81 10.11 9.44
N ASP A 541 -24.72 11.42 9.62
CA ASP A 541 -25.84 12.38 9.47
C ASP A 541 -25.87 13.05 8.08
N ASP A 542 -25.02 12.64 7.14
CA ASP A 542 -25.00 13.21 5.79
C ASP A 542 -26.31 12.89 5.04
N PRO A 543 -27.03 13.89 4.50
CA PRO A 543 -28.33 13.67 3.83
C PRO A 543 -28.24 12.70 2.65
N ARG A 544 -27.06 12.54 2.04
CA ARG A 544 -26.83 11.59 0.94
C ARG A 544 -26.99 10.13 1.37
N ILE A 545 -26.83 9.80 2.66
CA ILE A 545 -27.11 8.44 3.17
C ILE A 545 -28.59 8.09 3.00
N ALA A 546 -29.49 9.04 3.28
CA ALA A 546 -30.93 8.84 3.11
C ALA A 546 -31.29 8.71 1.63
N GLU A 547 -30.74 9.57 0.76
CA GLU A 547 -30.95 9.47 -0.68
C GLU A 547 -30.43 8.13 -1.23
N ALA A 548 -29.19 7.75 -0.91
CA ALA A 548 -28.61 6.49 -1.36
C ALA A 548 -29.49 5.30 -0.97
N SER A 549 -30.04 5.32 0.25
CA SER A 549 -30.97 4.29 0.72
C SER A 549 -32.25 4.23 -0.12
N GLU A 550 -32.85 5.39 -0.43
CA GLU A 550 -34.03 5.46 -1.31
C GLU A 550 -33.73 4.93 -2.72
N ARG A 551 -32.57 5.31 -3.29
CA ARG A 551 -32.12 4.88 -4.61
C ARG A 551 -31.88 3.38 -4.67
N ILE A 552 -31.19 2.80 -3.68
CA ILE A 552 -30.96 1.35 -3.58
C ILE A 552 -32.30 0.60 -3.60
N LEU A 553 -33.27 1.03 -2.79
CA LEU A 553 -34.60 0.38 -2.73
C LEU A 553 -35.36 0.44 -4.06
N ARG A 554 -35.14 1.49 -4.85
CA ARG A 554 -35.76 1.67 -6.16
C ARG A 554 -35.09 0.82 -7.25
N LEU A 555 -33.76 0.72 -7.20
CA LEU A 555 -32.94 0.06 -8.23
C LEU A 555 -32.84 -1.45 -8.03
N ASP A 556 -32.82 -1.90 -6.78
CA ASP A 556 -32.69 -3.31 -6.41
C ASP A 556 -34.00 -3.83 -5.79
N PRO A 557 -34.77 -4.68 -6.51
CA PRO A 557 -36.05 -5.20 -6.02
C PRO A 557 -35.91 -6.18 -4.85
N LEU A 558 -34.70 -6.67 -4.58
CA LEU A 558 -34.39 -7.56 -3.45
C LEU A 558 -33.74 -6.80 -2.28
N ALA A 559 -33.52 -5.49 -2.40
CA ALA A 559 -32.89 -4.65 -1.38
C ALA A 559 -33.59 -4.74 -0.03
N LEU A 560 -34.93 -4.67 0.01
CA LEU A 560 -35.69 -4.81 1.25
C LEU A 560 -35.49 -6.16 1.92
N LYS A 561 -35.44 -7.24 1.12
CA LYS A 561 -35.20 -8.60 1.63
C LYS A 561 -33.78 -8.72 2.19
N ARG A 562 -32.79 -8.17 1.49
CA ARG A 562 -31.40 -8.11 1.97
C ARG A 562 -31.29 -7.30 3.27
N ILE A 563 -31.83 -6.09 3.31
CA ILE A 563 -31.87 -5.22 4.49
C ILE A 563 -32.52 -5.95 5.67
N ALA A 564 -33.64 -6.65 5.45
CA ALA A 564 -34.33 -7.39 6.51
C ALA A 564 -33.46 -8.54 7.07
N ILE A 565 -32.83 -9.33 6.20
CA ILE A 565 -31.91 -10.42 6.60
C ILE A 565 -30.71 -9.84 7.36
N THR A 566 -30.07 -8.82 6.81
CA THR A 566 -28.92 -8.14 7.38
C THR A 566 -29.23 -7.50 8.74
N GLN A 567 -30.34 -6.75 8.87
CA GLN A 567 -30.73 -6.10 10.11
C GLN A 567 -31.07 -7.13 11.20
N LYS A 568 -31.75 -8.21 10.83
CA LYS A 568 -32.07 -9.31 11.74
C LYS A 568 -30.79 -9.99 12.23
N PHE A 569 -29.87 -10.30 11.33
CA PHE A 569 -28.58 -10.87 11.70
C PHE A 569 -27.76 -9.93 12.58
N ALA A 570 -27.78 -8.63 12.28
CA ALA A 570 -27.10 -7.62 13.08
C ALA A 570 -27.68 -7.49 14.49
N ASN A 571 -29.00 -7.48 14.63
CA ASN A 571 -29.68 -7.43 15.93
C ASN A 571 -29.40 -8.71 16.75
N ASP A 572 -29.53 -9.88 16.13
CA ASP A 572 -29.27 -11.17 16.78
C ASP A 572 -27.79 -11.29 17.18
N GLY A 573 -26.87 -10.81 16.33
CA GLY A 573 -25.44 -10.76 16.57
C GLY A 573 -25.04 -9.78 17.68
N LEU A 574 -25.62 -8.58 17.70
CA LEU A 574 -25.41 -7.60 18.78
C LEU A 574 -25.88 -8.16 20.13
N ALA A 575 -27.08 -8.74 20.16
CA ALA A 575 -27.61 -9.37 21.38
C ALA A 575 -26.73 -10.53 21.85
N LEU A 576 -26.18 -11.32 20.93
CA LEU A 576 -25.25 -12.40 21.25
C LEU A 576 -23.91 -11.85 21.79
N ALA A 577 -23.34 -10.82 21.16
CA ALA A 577 -22.10 -10.18 21.60
C ALA A 577 -22.24 -9.60 23.03
N GLN A 578 -23.37 -8.98 23.34
CA GLN A 578 -23.68 -8.50 24.70
C GLN A 578 -23.75 -9.65 25.72
N ARG A 579 -24.29 -10.82 25.34
CA ARG A 579 -24.29 -12.01 26.22
C ARG A 579 -22.89 -12.57 26.43
N TYR A 580 -22.05 -12.61 25.40
CA TYR A 580 -20.63 -12.97 25.55
C TYR A 580 -19.89 -12.01 26.48
N GLU A 581 -20.11 -10.71 26.32
CA GLU A 581 -19.54 -9.72 27.22
C GLU A 581 -20.00 -9.94 28.67
N ALA A 582 -21.30 -10.13 28.90
CA ALA A 582 -21.86 -10.42 30.22
C ALA A 582 -21.34 -11.74 30.82
N ALA A 583 -20.95 -12.70 29.99
CA ALA A 583 -20.31 -13.95 30.37
C ALA A 583 -18.79 -13.82 30.63
N GLY A 584 -18.22 -12.61 30.53
CA GLY A 584 -16.78 -12.35 30.69
C GLY A 584 -15.94 -12.80 29.49
N LEU A 585 -16.54 -12.87 28.29
CA LEU A 585 -15.92 -13.32 27.04
C LEU A 585 -15.89 -12.19 25.97
N PRO A 586 -15.31 -11.01 26.25
CA PRO A 586 -15.36 -9.88 25.34
C PRO A 586 -14.64 -10.10 24.00
N THR A 587 -13.60 -10.95 23.91
CA THR A 587 -12.95 -11.25 22.63
C THR A 587 -13.91 -11.95 21.67
N MET A 588 -14.76 -12.86 22.17
CA MET A 588 -15.84 -13.44 21.35
C MET A 588 -16.88 -12.40 20.95
N GLY A 589 -17.21 -11.47 21.85
CA GLY A 589 -18.08 -10.33 21.53
C GLY A 589 -17.53 -9.49 20.37
N LEU A 590 -16.23 -9.15 20.42
CA LEU A 590 -15.54 -8.45 19.34
C LEU A 590 -15.55 -9.26 18.04
N GLU A 591 -15.28 -10.56 18.07
CA GLU A 591 -15.24 -11.39 16.86
C GLU A 591 -16.60 -11.46 16.17
N ILE A 592 -17.68 -11.57 16.94
CA ILE A 592 -19.04 -11.56 16.41
C ILE A 592 -19.36 -10.19 15.81
N LEU A 593 -19.09 -9.11 16.54
CA LEU A 593 -19.31 -7.76 16.05
C LEU A 593 -18.45 -7.44 14.82
N ARG A 594 -17.24 -7.99 14.69
CA ARG A 594 -16.38 -7.88 13.50
C ARG A 594 -17.00 -8.61 12.32
N ARG A 595 -17.37 -9.89 12.47
CA ARG A 595 -17.99 -10.69 11.38
C ARG A 595 -19.33 -10.11 10.91
N VAL A 596 -20.11 -9.55 11.83
CA VAL A 596 -21.35 -8.84 11.51
C VAL A 596 -21.05 -7.45 10.92
N GLY A 597 -20.05 -6.74 11.43
CA GLY A 597 -19.74 -5.36 11.04
C GLY A 597 -19.06 -5.22 9.67
N ALA A 598 -18.15 -6.14 9.32
CA ALA A 598 -17.23 -6.03 8.19
C ALA A 598 -17.88 -5.92 6.80
N ARG A 599 -19.15 -6.32 6.66
CA ARG A 599 -19.85 -6.23 5.36
C ARG A 599 -21.20 -5.55 5.41
N PHE A 600 -21.86 -5.57 6.56
CA PHE A 600 -23.22 -5.05 6.68
C PHE A 600 -23.28 -3.56 6.99
N SER A 601 -22.15 -2.94 7.38
CA SER A 601 -22.02 -1.51 7.71
C SER A 601 -23.19 -1.01 8.57
N VAL A 602 -23.59 -1.79 9.56
CA VAL A 602 -24.68 -1.45 10.49
C VAL A 602 -24.08 -0.56 11.57
N PRO A 603 -24.43 0.74 11.64
CA PRO A 603 -23.77 1.69 12.55
C PRO A 603 -23.78 1.22 14.00
N ALA A 604 -24.93 0.70 14.48
CA ALA A 604 -25.06 0.19 15.83
C ALA A 604 -24.10 -0.97 16.16
N VAL A 605 -23.73 -1.80 15.18
CA VAL A 605 -22.75 -2.89 15.37
C VAL A 605 -21.34 -2.33 15.44
N LEU A 606 -21.00 -1.36 14.58
CA LEU A 606 -19.69 -0.70 14.59
C LEU A 606 -19.48 0.12 15.86
N ASP A 607 -20.52 0.82 16.33
CA ASP A 607 -20.52 1.54 17.59
C ASP A 607 -20.33 0.59 18.77
N ALA A 608 -21.05 -0.54 18.77
CA ALA A 608 -20.88 -1.56 19.80
C ALA A 608 -19.48 -2.19 19.78
N TYR A 609 -18.90 -2.45 18.60
CA TYR A 609 -17.52 -2.92 18.46
C TYR A 609 -16.55 -1.90 19.06
N THR A 610 -16.70 -0.64 18.68
CA THR A 610 -15.88 0.47 19.14
C THR A 610 -15.94 0.61 20.65
N GLN A 611 -17.13 0.65 21.23
CA GLN A 611 -17.33 0.77 22.68
C GLN A 611 -16.76 -0.43 23.45
N LEU A 612 -16.92 -1.64 22.91
CA LEU A 612 -16.39 -2.86 23.52
C LEU A 612 -14.85 -2.86 23.46
N ALA A 613 -14.25 -2.51 22.32
CA ALA A 613 -12.79 -2.43 22.17
C ALA A 613 -12.18 -1.31 23.03
N GLU A 614 -12.83 -0.13 23.10
CA GLU A 614 -12.42 0.99 23.95
C GLU A 614 -12.36 0.57 25.41
N ARG A 615 -13.48 0.02 25.92
CA ARG A 615 -13.65 -0.33 27.33
C ARG A 615 -12.80 -1.51 27.78
N THR A 616 -12.59 -2.51 26.91
CA THR A 616 -11.87 -3.74 27.27
C THR A 616 -10.37 -3.67 26.98
N GLY A 617 -9.93 -2.73 26.13
CA GLY A 617 -8.53 -2.69 25.70
C GLY A 617 -8.15 -3.75 24.67
N LYS A 618 -9.05 -4.66 24.30
CA LYS A 618 -8.74 -5.82 23.45
C LYS A 618 -8.78 -5.51 21.96
N SER A 619 -7.98 -6.24 21.19
CA SER A 619 -7.93 -6.22 19.73
C SER A 619 -7.94 -7.65 19.20
N LEU A 620 -8.49 -7.83 18.00
CA LEU A 620 -8.47 -9.09 17.25
C LEU A 620 -7.27 -9.18 16.30
N ALA A 621 -6.50 -8.10 16.16
CA ALA A 621 -5.33 -8.05 15.30
C ALA A 621 -4.28 -9.08 15.73
N ARG A 622 -3.79 -9.86 14.76
CA ARG A 622 -2.70 -10.82 14.98
C ARG A 622 -1.54 -10.46 14.06
N TRP A 623 -0.41 -10.12 14.67
CA TRP A 623 0.83 -9.94 13.96
C TRP A 623 1.30 -11.25 13.36
N ARG A 624 1.87 -11.19 12.16
CA ARG A 624 2.56 -12.31 11.53
C ARG A 624 4.04 -11.99 11.44
N LEU A 625 4.88 -12.96 11.73
CA LEU A 625 6.30 -12.85 11.42
C LEU A 625 6.49 -12.85 9.90
N ALA A 626 7.15 -11.82 9.38
CA ALA A 626 7.41 -11.66 7.96
C ALA A 626 8.70 -12.37 7.52
N TYR A 627 9.70 -12.44 8.40
CA TYR A 627 10.96 -13.16 8.20
C TYR A 627 10.89 -14.53 8.87
N ASP A 628 11.17 -15.61 8.14
CA ASP A 628 11.05 -16.98 8.66
C ASP A 628 12.16 -17.36 9.66
N GLU A 629 13.11 -16.45 9.91
CA GLU A 629 14.27 -16.60 10.80
C GLU A 629 15.27 -17.69 10.37
N ARG A 630 15.27 -18.05 9.10
CA ARG A 630 16.14 -19.09 8.53
C ARG A 630 16.72 -18.69 7.18
N THR A 631 15.88 -18.15 6.32
CA THR A 631 16.16 -17.89 4.92
C THR A 631 15.53 -16.56 4.51
N LEU A 632 16.02 -15.97 3.42
CA LEU A 632 15.34 -14.84 2.81
C LEU A 632 14.21 -15.29 1.86
N ASP A 633 13.65 -16.50 2.06
CA ASP A 633 12.51 -16.96 1.27
C ASP A 633 11.30 -16.04 1.52
N GLY A 634 10.66 -15.60 0.45
CA GLY A 634 9.60 -14.58 0.51
C GLY A 634 10.12 -13.16 0.70
N TRP A 635 11.42 -12.93 0.49
CA TRP A 635 12.03 -11.61 0.40
C TRP A 635 12.77 -11.46 -0.93
N SER A 636 12.63 -10.28 -1.54
CA SER A 636 13.26 -9.92 -2.82
C SER A 636 14.07 -8.61 -2.69
N GLY A 637 14.84 -8.28 -3.72
CA GLY A 637 15.66 -7.06 -3.77
C GLY A 637 17.16 -7.35 -3.66
N ASP A 638 17.89 -6.49 -2.95
CA ASP A 638 19.37 -6.51 -2.98
C ASP A 638 19.98 -7.56 -2.03
N SER A 639 19.66 -8.83 -2.28
CA SER A 639 20.16 -9.99 -1.52
C SER A 639 21.68 -10.12 -1.46
N ALA A 640 22.45 -9.37 -2.27
CA ALA A 640 23.91 -9.33 -2.14
C ALA A 640 24.35 -8.56 -0.89
N ASN A 641 23.54 -7.60 -0.42
CA ASN A 641 23.82 -6.76 0.74
C ASN A 641 23.03 -7.22 1.98
N TYR A 642 22.16 -8.23 1.87
CA TYR A 642 21.39 -8.77 2.99
C TYR A 642 21.63 -10.27 3.16
N GLN A 643 21.83 -10.70 4.40
CA GLN A 643 22.07 -12.10 4.74
C GLN A 643 21.15 -12.55 5.88
N ALA A 644 20.47 -13.67 5.69
CA ALA A 644 19.82 -14.39 6.78
C ALA A 644 20.87 -14.90 7.78
N TYR A 645 20.72 -14.53 9.05
CA TYR A 645 21.61 -14.91 10.14
C TYR A 645 20.80 -15.37 11.36
N GLY A 646 20.25 -16.59 11.26
CA GLY A 646 19.32 -17.13 12.25
C GLY A 646 18.11 -16.20 12.44
N ALA A 647 17.78 -15.86 13.68
CA ALA A 647 16.68 -14.96 14.01
C ALA A 647 16.88 -13.49 13.58
N ARG A 648 17.94 -13.18 12.82
CA ARG A 648 18.28 -11.83 12.37
C ARG A 648 18.53 -11.80 10.88
N ILE A 649 18.37 -10.62 10.30
CA ILE A 649 18.88 -10.27 8.98
C ILE A 649 20.05 -9.30 9.20
N ARG A 650 21.20 -9.60 8.62
CA ARG A 650 22.35 -8.70 8.57
C ARG A 650 22.36 -7.97 7.24
N ALA A 651 22.67 -6.69 7.28
CA ALA A 651 22.87 -5.87 6.11
C ALA A 651 24.28 -5.28 6.15
N ASP A 652 24.98 -5.34 5.03
CA ASP A 652 26.28 -4.70 4.80
C ASP A 652 26.23 -3.99 3.46
N VAL A 653 26.21 -2.67 3.50
CA VAL A 653 26.12 -1.82 2.30
C VAL A 653 27.44 -1.10 2.10
N PRO A 654 28.15 -1.32 0.98
CA PRO A 654 29.44 -0.69 0.75
C PRO A 654 29.32 0.83 0.65
N ALA A 655 30.23 1.54 1.32
CA ALA A 655 30.36 2.99 1.17
C ALA A 655 30.95 3.31 -0.22
N THR A 656 30.24 4.14 -0.99
CA THR A 656 30.78 4.72 -2.23
C THR A 656 31.81 5.80 -1.89
N ALA A 657 33.00 5.69 -2.49
CA ALA A 657 34.07 6.65 -2.29
C ALA A 657 33.81 7.94 -3.10
N GLY A 658 33.72 9.08 -2.41
CA GLY A 658 33.85 10.41 -3.02
C GLY A 658 32.56 11.06 -3.57
N ASP A 659 31.39 10.48 -3.32
CA ASP A 659 30.11 11.05 -3.75
C ASP A 659 29.21 11.30 -2.53
N ASP A 660 28.63 12.51 -2.42
CA ASP A 660 27.72 12.90 -1.33
C ASP A 660 26.31 12.27 -1.46
N THR A 661 26.13 11.38 -2.44
CA THR A 661 24.86 10.70 -2.72
C THR A 661 24.58 9.61 -1.67
N MET A 662 23.40 9.67 -1.05
CA MET A 662 22.96 8.69 -0.06
C MET A 662 22.58 7.37 -0.75
N VAL A 663 23.56 6.48 -0.93
CA VAL A 663 23.32 5.13 -1.46
C VAL A 663 22.58 4.30 -0.40
N THR A 664 21.45 3.75 -0.78
CA THR A 664 20.65 2.87 0.07
C THR A 664 20.28 1.61 -0.67
N LYS A 665 20.18 0.50 0.06
CA LYS A 665 19.77 -0.82 -0.43
C LYS A 665 18.47 -1.22 0.24
N LEU A 666 17.71 -2.05 -0.46
CA LEU A 666 16.37 -2.45 -0.06
C LEU A 666 16.25 -3.98 -0.02
N LEU A 667 15.52 -4.47 0.99
CA LEU A 667 15.05 -5.85 1.05
C LEU A 667 13.54 -5.84 1.26
N ILE A 668 12.78 -6.41 0.32
CA ILE A 668 11.34 -6.21 0.19
C ILE A 668 10.61 -7.50 0.53
N CYS A 669 9.52 -7.40 1.29
CA CYS A 669 8.69 -8.53 1.63
C CYS A 669 7.76 -8.87 0.44
N ASP A 670 7.81 -10.12 -0.02
CA ASP A 670 7.06 -10.58 -1.18
C ASP A 670 5.61 -10.91 -0.83
N VAL A 671 4.80 -9.86 -0.68
CA VAL A 671 3.35 -9.99 -0.49
C VAL A 671 2.55 -9.29 -1.58
N ALA A 672 1.43 -9.92 -1.95
CA ALA A 672 0.62 -9.51 -3.10
C ALA A 672 -0.48 -8.47 -2.77
N PHE A 673 -0.63 -8.04 -1.52
CA PHE A 673 -1.76 -7.16 -1.15
C PHE A 673 -1.39 -5.67 -1.20
N ASP A 674 -2.35 -4.85 -1.63
CA ASP A 674 -2.24 -3.41 -1.84
C ASP A 674 -3.33 -2.69 -1.00
N ALA A 675 -3.29 -2.91 0.32
CA ALA A 675 -4.26 -2.45 1.31
C ALA A 675 -3.55 -1.77 2.50
N ASP A 676 -4.30 -1.35 3.52
CA ASP A 676 -3.75 -0.85 4.79
C ASP A 676 -2.94 -1.93 5.51
N TYR A 677 -1.85 -1.56 6.19
CA TYR A 677 -1.01 -2.50 6.92
C TYR A 677 -0.22 -1.83 8.03
N SER A 678 0.28 -2.65 8.95
CA SER A 678 1.36 -2.25 9.87
C SER A 678 2.61 -3.07 9.61
N LEU A 679 3.76 -2.42 9.66
CA LEU A 679 5.07 -3.05 9.60
C LEU A 679 5.86 -2.65 10.83
N GLU A 680 6.45 -3.64 11.50
CA GLU A 680 7.30 -3.44 12.68
C GLU A 680 8.58 -4.24 12.54
N ALA A 681 9.71 -3.67 12.96
CA ALA A 681 10.96 -4.39 13.09
C ALA A 681 11.81 -3.81 14.22
N GLN A 682 12.57 -4.67 14.88
CA GLN A 682 13.71 -4.22 15.67
C GLN A 682 14.93 -4.09 14.78
N LEU A 683 15.65 -2.99 14.92
CA LEU A 683 16.89 -2.76 14.20
C LEU A 683 17.99 -2.22 15.11
N ARG A 684 19.23 -2.44 14.72
CA ARG A 684 20.41 -1.80 15.32
C ARG A 684 21.44 -1.48 14.27
N VAL A 685 22.22 -0.44 14.53
CA VAL A 685 23.46 -0.16 13.82
C VAL A 685 24.61 -0.59 14.74
N PRO A 686 25.40 -1.61 14.38
CA PRO A 686 26.55 -2.07 15.16
C PRO A 686 27.56 -0.95 15.44
N ILE A 687 28.42 -1.16 16.45
CA ILE A 687 29.51 -0.27 16.81
C ILE A 687 30.83 -1.02 16.76
N ASP A 688 31.87 -0.32 16.34
CA ASP A 688 33.24 -0.83 16.36
C ASP A 688 33.81 -0.88 17.79
N ALA A 689 35.05 -1.35 17.91
CA ALA A 689 35.75 -1.43 19.20
C ALA A 689 36.00 -0.05 19.87
N GLN A 690 35.83 1.04 19.12
CA GLN A 690 35.98 2.43 19.58
C GLN A 690 34.63 3.08 19.93
N GLY A 691 33.51 2.35 19.76
CA GLY A 691 32.17 2.84 20.03
C GLY A 691 31.60 3.72 18.91
N VAL A 692 32.18 3.67 17.70
CA VAL A 692 31.70 4.39 16.52
C VAL A 692 30.73 3.49 15.77
N ALA A 693 29.60 4.05 15.34
CA ALA A 693 28.62 3.32 14.54
C ALA A 693 29.22 2.86 13.21
N GLU A 694 29.07 1.57 12.89
CA GLU A 694 29.56 0.93 11.67
C GLU A 694 28.63 1.15 10.47
N GLY A 695 27.48 1.80 10.68
CA GLY A 695 26.52 2.17 9.64
C GLY A 695 26.03 3.60 9.79
N ARG A 696 25.45 4.15 8.72
CA ARG A 696 24.93 5.53 8.69
C ARG A 696 23.45 5.66 8.99
N LEU A 697 22.65 4.66 8.63
CA LEU A 697 21.21 4.60 8.85
C LEU A 697 20.65 3.21 8.56
N ALA A 698 19.54 2.89 9.20
CA ALA A 698 18.73 1.70 8.98
C ALA A 698 17.25 2.04 9.18
N GLY A 699 16.35 1.38 8.47
CA GLY A 699 14.94 1.75 8.53
C GLY A 699 13.98 0.79 7.87
N LEU A 700 12.73 1.24 7.77
CA LEU A 700 11.62 0.58 7.08
C LEU A 700 11.34 1.28 5.74
N CYS A 701 11.11 0.50 4.70
CA CYS A 701 10.68 0.97 3.37
C CYS A 701 9.18 0.71 3.19
N PHE A 702 8.47 1.63 2.55
CA PHE A 702 7.06 1.51 2.20
C PHE A 702 6.74 2.30 0.91
N GLY A 703 5.62 1.98 0.26
CA GLY A 703 5.23 2.66 -0.98
C GLY A 703 6.19 2.43 -2.15
N ARG A 704 7.02 1.37 -2.11
CA ARG A 704 8.06 1.13 -3.12
C ARG A 704 7.48 0.89 -4.50
N LYS A 705 7.98 1.65 -5.48
CA LYS A 705 7.76 1.51 -6.93
C LYS A 705 9.00 1.00 -7.65
N GLY A 706 10.19 1.29 -7.11
CA GLY A 706 11.48 0.85 -7.63
C GLY A 706 12.61 1.10 -6.63
N ASP A 707 13.85 0.84 -7.02
CA ASP A 707 15.02 0.98 -6.13
C ASP A 707 15.37 2.42 -5.78
N GLN A 708 14.80 3.39 -6.48
CA GLN A 708 14.99 4.83 -6.26
C GLN A 708 13.66 5.58 -6.11
N ASP A 709 12.55 4.85 -5.98
CA ASP A 709 11.20 5.43 -5.90
C ASP A 709 10.42 4.73 -4.79
N TYR A 710 10.53 5.26 -3.57
CA TYR A 710 9.91 4.70 -2.36
C TYR A 710 9.90 5.72 -1.22
N SER A 711 9.09 5.46 -0.21
CA SER A 711 9.12 6.17 1.07
C SER A 711 9.78 5.33 2.15
N ALA A 712 10.35 5.98 3.16
CA ALA A 712 11.09 5.33 4.21
C ALA A 712 10.94 6.03 5.56
N LEU A 713 10.99 5.22 6.62
CA LEU A 713 11.24 5.64 7.99
C LEU A 713 12.68 5.27 8.33
N LEU A 714 13.55 6.25 8.53
CA LEU A 714 14.99 6.07 8.68
C LEU A 714 15.44 6.43 10.10
N LEU A 715 16.14 5.51 10.77
CA LEU A 715 16.82 5.78 12.03
C LEU A 715 18.31 6.01 11.79
N HIS A 716 18.79 7.15 12.24
CA HIS A 716 20.21 7.49 12.26
C HIS A 716 20.81 7.15 13.63
N PRO A 717 22.03 6.57 13.68
CA PRO A 717 22.71 6.26 14.95
C PRO A 717 23.09 7.51 15.75
N LYS A 718 22.92 8.70 15.17
CA LYS A 718 23.08 10.00 15.83
C LYS A 718 21.84 10.45 16.61
N GLY A 719 20.77 9.63 16.65
CA GLY A 719 19.54 9.98 17.36
C GLY A 719 18.55 10.80 16.53
N TYR A 720 18.47 10.55 15.22
CA TYR A 720 17.48 11.19 14.35
C TYR A 720 16.58 10.14 13.72
N LEU A 721 15.29 10.49 13.59
CA LEU A 721 14.27 9.70 12.92
C LEU A 721 13.68 10.54 11.80
N ASP A 722 13.80 10.05 10.57
CA ASP A 722 13.36 10.75 9.38
C ASP A 722 12.24 9.99 8.69
N VAL A 723 11.21 10.71 8.23
CA VAL A 723 10.26 10.19 7.25
C VAL A 723 10.56 10.87 5.93
N ALA A 724 10.96 10.11 4.92
CA ALA A 724 11.44 10.67 3.66
C ALA A 724 10.96 9.86 2.44
N THR A 725 10.90 10.50 1.28
CA THR A 725 10.65 9.85 -0.01
C THR A 725 11.86 10.02 -0.91
N ASN A 726 12.37 8.92 -1.45
CA ASN A 726 13.33 8.91 -2.53
C ASN A 726 12.57 8.95 -3.87
N ARG A 727 12.89 9.89 -4.74
CA ARG A 727 12.34 10.04 -6.10
C ARG A 727 13.49 10.12 -7.11
N GLY A 728 13.72 9.04 -7.84
CA GLY A 728 14.81 8.94 -8.81
C GLY A 728 16.20 9.24 -8.24
N GLY A 729 16.44 8.97 -6.95
CA GLY A 729 17.70 9.22 -6.24
C GLY A 729 17.73 10.53 -5.45
N VAL A 730 16.70 11.37 -5.56
CA VAL A 730 16.58 12.63 -4.81
C VAL A 730 15.69 12.39 -3.59
N TRP A 731 16.20 12.75 -2.41
CA TRP A 731 15.48 12.61 -1.15
C TRP A 731 14.68 13.86 -0.79
N GLU A 732 13.39 13.69 -0.53
CA GLU A 732 12.48 14.68 0.04
C GLU A 732 12.15 14.25 1.48
N VAL A 733 12.51 15.07 2.46
CA VAL A 733 12.27 14.78 3.89
C VAL A 733 10.95 15.41 4.32
N HIS A 734 9.99 14.57 4.72
CA HIS A 734 8.66 14.98 5.22
C HIS A 734 8.66 15.24 6.73
N ASP A 735 9.53 14.54 7.45
CA ASP A 735 9.76 14.72 8.88
C ASP A 735 11.22 14.51 9.21
N HIS A 736 11.75 15.34 10.10
CA HIS A 736 13.06 15.19 10.70
C HIS A 736 12.95 15.52 12.20
N ARG A 737 13.28 14.56 13.06
CA ARG A 737 13.23 14.78 14.52
C ARG A 737 14.29 14.03 15.29
N SER A 738 14.61 14.57 16.46
CA SER A 738 15.47 13.89 17.43
C SER A 738 14.70 12.82 18.19
N VAL A 739 15.35 11.68 18.39
CA VAL A 739 14.88 10.56 19.21
C VAL A 739 16.00 10.06 20.11
N LEU A 740 15.65 9.42 21.22
CA LEU A 740 16.61 8.78 22.11
C LEU A 740 17.07 7.45 21.51
N ALA A 741 17.99 7.52 20.54
CA ALA A 741 18.62 6.33 19.96
C ALA A 741 20.12 6.28 20.30
N GLY A 742 20.56 5.15 20.86
CA GLY A 742 21.97 4.88 21.18
C GLY A 742 22.65 4.07 20.07
N PRO A 743 23.90 4.38 19.70
CA PRO A 743 24.63 3.54 18.76
C PRO A 743 24.86 2.13 19.36
N GLY A 744 24.65 1.08 18.56
CA GLY A 744 24.77 -0.32 19.00
C GLY A 744 23.54 -0.89 19.70
N GLU A 745 22.55 -0.06 20.05
CA GLU A 745 21.32 -0.47 20.74
C GLU A 745 20.26 -0.98 19.76
N TRP A 746 19.41 -1.88 20.25
CA TRP A 746 18.23 -2.34 19.50
C TRP A 746 17.07 -1.38 19.75
N HIS A 747 16.51 -0.85 18.66
CA HIS A 747 15.32 -0.02 18.69
C HIS A 747 14.21 -0.63 17.84
N THR A 748 12.96 -0.45 18.28
CA THR A 748 11.78 -0.89 17.54
C THR A 748 11.25 0.26 16.70
N LEU A 749 11.20 0.07 15.39
CA LEU A 749 10.46 0.95 14.48
C LEU A 749 9.15 0.30 14.08
N ARG A 750 8.07 1.09 14.06
CA ARG A 750 6.79 0.66 13.50
C ARG A 750 6.13 1.77 12.70
N ILE A 751 5.52 1.38 11.59
CA ILE A 751 4.62 2.19 10.79
C ILE A 751 3.24 1.55 10.70
N ASP A 752 2.19 2.36 10.79
CA ASP A 752 0.81 1.98 10.45
C ASP A 752 0.36 2.82 9.24
N VAL A 753 0.24 2.18 8.08
CA VAL A 753 -0.24 2.78 6.83
C VAL A 753 -1.75 2.63 6.77
N THR A 754 -2.47 3.75 6.69
CA THR A 754 -3.94 3.79 6.62
C THR A 754 -4.38 4.86 5.62
N GLY A 755 -4.95 4.45 4.49
CA GLY A 755 -5.33 5.37 3.42
C GLY A 755 -4.14 6.14 2.85
N ASN A 756 -4.11 7.46 3.03
CA ASN A 756 -3.00 8.34 2.65
C ASN A 756 -2.15 8.80 3.84
N SER A 757 -2.30 8.19 5.02
CA SER A 757 -1.61 8.59 6.25
C SER A 757 -0.73 7.48 6.80
N VAL A 758 0.40 7.85 7.41
CA VAL A 758 1.34 6.95 8.08
C VAL A 758 1.49 7.38 9.53
N ASP A 759 1.13 6.52 10.48
CA ASP A 759 1.49 6.70 11.90
C ASP A 759 2.85 6.06 12.17
N VAL A 760 3.71 6.79 12.87
CA VAL A 760 5.09 6.39 13.18
C VAL A 760 5.23 6.16 14.68
N TYR A 761 5.86 5.03 15.03
CA TYR A 761 6.18 4.66 16.40
C TYR A 761 7.67 4.35 16.53
N PHE A 762 8.27 4.80 17.64
CA PHE A 762 9.65 4.53 18.03
C PHE A 762 9.63 3.93 19.44
N ASP A 763 10.23 2.76 19.63
CA ASP A 763 10.29 2.03 20.90
C ASP A 763 8.91 1.88 21.58
N GLY A 764 7.89 1.60 20.77
CA GLY A 764 6.51 1.40 21.21
C GLY A 764 5.73 2.69 21.54
N LEU A 765 6.38 3.85 21.48
CA LEU A 765 5.74 5.14 21.72
C LEU A 765 5.41 5.84 20.41
N TYR A 766 4.25 6.48 20.37
CA TYR A 766 3.81 7.25 19.22
C TYR A 766 4.73 8.46 19.01
N ALA A 767 5.28 8.57 17.80
CA ALA A 767 6.07 9.71 17.39
C ALA A 767 5.17 10.76 16.71
N ARG A 768 4.56 10.43 15.55
CA ARG A 768 3.71 11.35 14.78
C ARG A 768 2.88 10.63 13.71
N SER A 769 1.95 11.36 13.10
CA SER A 769 1.31 11.02 11.82
C SER A 769 1.92 11.88 10.69
N VAL A 770 2.02 11.30 9.50
CA VAL A 770 2.42 11.99 8.26
C VAL A 770 1.37 11.71 7.20
N ASP A 771 0.78 12.76 6.64
CA ASP A 771 -0.19 12.66 5.54
C ASP A 771 0.52 12.86 4.20
N PHE A 772 0.22 11.98 3.25
CA PHE A 772 0.71 12.03 1.88
C PHE A 772 -0.38 12.54 0.95
N ALA A 773 0.02 13.00 -0.24
CA ALA A 773 -0.90 13.55 -1.23
C ALA A 773 -2.03 12.55 -1.54
N SER A 774 -1.72 11.31 -1.87
CA SER A 774 -2.71 10.29 -2.19
C SER A 774 -2.32 8.91 -1.67
N PRO A 775 -3.29 7.97 -1.55
CA PRO A 775 -3.00 6.58 -1.22
C PRO A 775 -2.05 5.90 -2.22
N HIS A 776 -1.98 6.37 -3.48
CA HIS A 776 -1.09 5.81 -4.51
C HIS A 776 0.39 5.94 -4.15
N VAL A 777 0.76 6.99 -3.42
CA VAL A 777 2.13 7.20 -2.94
C VAL A 777 2.52 6.10 -1.93
N LEU A 778 1.56 5.63 -1.13
CA LEU A 778 1.78 4.64 -0.06
C LEU A 778 1.54 3.19 -0.50
N ARG A 779 0.76 2.98 -1.56
CA ARG A 779 0.62 1.68 -2.23
C ARG A 779 1.96 1.24 -2.82
N GLY A 780 2.25 -0.04 -2.86
CA GLY A 780 3.57 -0.52 -3.34
C GLY A 780 4.21 -1.55 -2.41
N GLY A 781 5.47 -1.86 -2.69
CA GLY A 781 6.25 -2.78 -1.86
C GLY A 781 6.63 -2.15 -0.53
N PHE A 782 6.93 -2.99 0.45
CA PHE A 782 7.44 -2.58 1.76
C PHE A 782 8.48 -3.56 2.26
N GLY A 783 9.32 -3.14 3.20
CA GLY A 783 10.39 -3.97 3.74
C GLY A 783 11.41 -3.15 4.50
N LEU A 784 12.69 -3.46 4.29
CA LEU A 784 13.83 -2.84 4.95
C LEU A 784 14.55 -1.89 4.00
N VAL A 785 15.17 -0.86 4.59
CA VAL A 785 16.12 0.02 3.91
C VAL A 785 17.37 0.19 4.77
N THR A 786 18.54 0.08 4.15
CA THR A 786 19.84 0.25 4.81
C THR A 786 20.70 1.22 4.01
N GLY A 787 21.32 2.20 4.67
CA GLY A 787 22.33 3.06 4.06
C GLY A 787 23.74 2.49 4.20
N PRO A 788 24.78 3.26 3.87
CA PRO A 788 26.14 2.73 3.87
C PRO A 788 26.59 2.24 5.26
N GLY A 789 27.28 1.09 5.27
CA GLY A 789 27.79 0.37 6.42
C GLY A 789 26.88 -0.77 6.89
N GLU A 790 27.00 -1.14 8.16
CA GLU A 790 26.32 -2.32 8.72
C GLU A 790 25.01 -1.99 9.45
N ALA A 791 24.03 -2.90 9.34
CA ALA A 791 22.82 -2.90 10.16
C ALA A 791 22.35 -4.34 10.45
N GLU A 792 21.66 -4.54 11.57
CA GLU A 792 20.96 -5.79 11.85
C GLU A 792 19.47 -5.55 12.11
N TYR A 793 18.64 -6.49 11.67
CA TYR A 793 17.19 -6.48 11.85
C TYR A 793 16.72 -7.78 12.49
N ARG A 794 15.67 -7.75 13.32
CA ARG A 794 15.01 -8.93 13.88
C ARG A 794 13.56 -8.63 14.23
N GLU A 795 12.80 -9.67 14.55
CA GLU A 795 11.38 -9.55 14.90
C GLU A 795 10.59 -8.74 13.87
N LEU A 796 10.80 -9.04 12.58
CA LEU A 796 10.10 -8.36 11.49
C LEU A 796 8.67 -8.88 11.45
N ARG A 797 7.71 -8.03 11.80
CA ARG A 797 6.29 -8.38 11.91
C ARG A 797 5.44 -7.55 10.95
N LEU A 798 4.43 -8.19 10.40
CA LEU A 798 3.46 -7.61 9.48
C LEU A 798 2.06 -7.85 10.02
N LEU A 799 1.24 -6.82 10.01
CA LEU A 799 -0.20 -6.92 10.22
C LEU A 799 -0.88 -6.47 8.93
N ALA A 800 -1.32 -7.43 8.12
CA ALA A 800 -2.18 -7.15 6.97
C ALA A 800 -3.58 -6.80 7.46
N ARG A 801 -4.15 -5.70 6.97
CA ARG A 801 -5.51 -5.29 7.32
C ARG A 801 -6.38 -5.42 6.07
N ASP A 802 -7.50 -6.12 6.19
CA ASP A 802 -8.48 -6.15 5.10
C ASP A 802 -9.03 -4.73 4.93
N PRO A 803 -9.01 -4.16 3.71
CA PRO A 803 -9.47 -2.78 3.48
C PRO A 803 -10.97 -2.57 3.77
N ARG A 804 -11.74 -3.65 3.96
CA ARG A 804 -13.14 -3.62 4.38
C ARG A 804 -13.34 -3.98 5.85
N ASP A 805 -12.29 -4.31 6.60
CA ASP A 805 -12.40 -4.53 8.03
C ASP A 805 -12.42 -3.18 8.79
N PRO A 806 -13.59 -2.76 9.31
CA PRO A 806 -13.70 -1.49 10.03
C PRO A 806 -12.86 -1.49 11.31
N ALA A 807 -12.47 -2.67 11.83
CA ALA A 807 -11.62 -2.78 13.00
C ALA A 807 -10.30 -2.04 12.81
N ALA A 808 -9.70 -2.07 11.61
CA ALA A 808 -8.43 -1.40 11.34
C ALA A 808 -8.49 0.12 11.58
N ARG A 809 -9.50 0.77 11.00
CA ARG A 809 -9.72 2.22 11.12
C ARG A 809 -10.17 2.58 12.53
N ILE A 810 -11.09 1.81 13.10
CA ILE A 810 -11.57 1.99 14.48
C ILE A 810 -10.39 1.87 15.44
N GLU A 811 -9.61 0.79 15.38
CA GLU A 811 -8.44 0.56 16.24
C GLU A 811 -7.40 1.66 16.10
N ARG A 812 -7.16 2.19 14.89
CA ARG A 812 -6.33 3.39 14.72
C ARG A 812 -6.93 4.59 15.46
N VAL A 813 -8.21 4.89 15.27
CA VAL A 813 -8.90 5.99 15.98
C VAL A 813 -8.81 5.80 17.50
N LEU A 814 -8.97 4.57 17.99
CA LEU A 814 -8.88 4.25 19.42
C LEU A 814 -7.45 4.42 19.94
N ALA A 815 -6.45 3.93 19.19
CA ALA A 815 -5.06 4.12 19.51
C ALA A 815 -4.73 5.61 19.58
N GLN A 816 -5.16 6.40 18.59
CA GLN A 816 -4.99 7.85 18.58
C GLN A 816 -5.70 8.50 19.77
N LYS A 817 -6.96 8.18 20.06
CA LYS A 817 -7.65 8.70 21.27
C LYS A 817 -6.87 8.39 22.56
N ARG A 818 -6.34 7.17 22.71
CA ARG A 818 -5.51 6.77 23.86
C ARG A 818 -4.21 7.58 23.94
N ILE A 819 -3.52 7.73 22.81
CA ILE A 819 -2.29 8.55 22.67
C ILE A 819 -2.55 10.02 23.03
N LEU A 820 -3.70 10.56 22.62
CA LEU A 820 -4.10 11.92 22.95
C LEU A 820 -4.37 12.06 24.46
N ALA A 821 -5.02 11.06 25.08
CA ALA A 821 -5.40 11.05 26.49
C ALA A 821 -4.25 10.72 27.46
N ASP A 822 -3.26 9.94 27.04
CA ASP A 822 -2.15 9.47 27.87
C ASP A 822 -0.81 9.87 27.28
N ALA A 823 -0.14 10.82 27.96
CA ALA A 823 1.17 11.32 27.55
C ALA A 823 2.27 10.26 27.58
N SER A 824 2.12 9.19 28.39
CA SER A 824 3.12 8.12 28.50
C SER A 824 3.19 7.22 27.27
N LEU A 825 2.21 7.31 26.38
CA LEU A 825 2.17 6.58 25.10
C LEU A 825 2.83 7.36 23.96
N ARG A 826 3.38 8.54 24.23
CA ARG A 826 3.99 9.44 23.25
C ARG A 826 5.49 9.53 23.47
N GLN A 827 6.21 9.76 22.38
CA GLN A 827 7.60 10.18 22.47
C GLN A 827 7.71 11.46 23.34
N PRO A 828 8.64 11.53 24.30
CA PRO A 828 8.80 12.69 25.15
C PRO A 828 8.92 13.99 24.35
N GLY A 829 8.13 14.98 24.74
CA GLY A 829 8.08 16.26 24.04
C GLY A 829 7.43 16.25 22.67
N SER A 830 6.75 15.18 22.24
CA SER A 830 5.96 15.16 20.99
C SER A 830 4.56 15.75 21.22
N PHE A 831 4.19 16.75 20.43
CA PHE A 831 2.92 17.46 20.52
C PHE A 831 2.09 17.44 19.23
N ALA A 832 2.55 16.77 18.17
CA ALA A 832 1.81 16.65 16.92
C ALA A 832 0.34 16.20 17.15
N GLY A 833 -0.62 17.01 16.71
CA GLY A 833 -2.06 16.75 16.84
C GLY A 833 -2.68 17.09 18.19
N ILE A 834 -1.91 17.55 19.20
CA ILE A 834 -2.41 17.95 20.52
C ILE A 834 -2.17 19.43 20.82
N GLU A 835 -2.86 19.94 21.84
CA GLU A 835 -2.56 21.24 22.42
C GLU A 835 -1.23 21.16 23.19
N PRO A 836 -0.27 22.05 22.92
CA PRO A 836 1.01 22.02 23.61
C PRO A 836 0.89 22.59 25.05
N PRO A 837 1.84 22.28 25.95
CA PRO A 837 1.82 22.77 27.33
C PRO A 837 1.81 24.31 27.43
N PRO A 838 1.21 24.90 28.48
CA PRO A 838 1.28 26.34 28.69
C PRO A 838 2.73 26.80 28.87
N LEU A 839 3.03 28.04 28.46
CA LEU A 839 4.36 28.63 28.60
C LEU A 839 4.54 29.20 30.00
N ASP A 840 5.61 28.80 30.71
CA ASP A 840 6.07 29.42 31.95
C ASP A 840 7.29 30.32 31.67
N VAL A 841 7.00 31.55 31.28
CA VAL A 841 7.99 32.48 30.72
C VAL A 841 7.90 33.88 31.32
N ASP A 842 9.01 34.61 31.25
CA ASP A 842 9.10 36.06 31.42
C ASP A 842 9.02 36.74 30.05
N TRP A 843 8.02 37.60 29.81
CA TRP A 843 7.92 38.34 28.56
C TRP A 843 8.92 39.49 28.52
N LEU A 844 9.75 39.51 27.48
CA LEU A 844 10.79 40.52 27.26
C LEU A 844 10.35 41.58 26.23
N ARG A 845 9.62 41.15 25.18
CA ARG A 845 9.07 42.04 24.14
C ARG A 845 7.68 41.59 23.72
N GLY A 846 6.77 42.55 23.58
CA GLY A 846 5.36 42.32 23.26
C GLY A 846 4.49 42.06 24.49
N GLU A 847 3.18 42.20 24.33
CA GLU A 847 2.21 41.96 25.41
C GLU A 847 2.18 40.46 25.81
N PRO A 848 2.15 40.14 27.12
CA PRO A 848 1.96 38.78 27.60
C PRO A 848 0.71 38.12 27.01
N VAL A 849 0.82 36.86 26.61
CA VAL A 849 -0.30 36.11 26.05
C VAL A 849 -0.23 34.63 26.42
N ALA A 850 -1.36 34.02 26.75
CA ALA A 850 -1.43 32.57 26.92
C ALA A 850 -1.70 31.88 25.58
N LEU A 851 -1.12 30.69 25.34
CA LEU A 851 -1.37 29.92 24.11
C LEU A 851 -2.87 29.65 23.90
N ALA A 852 -3.62 29.41 24.98
CA ALA A 852 -5.06 29.19 24.92
C ALA A 852 -5.85 30.40 24.38
N GLU A 853 -5.35 31.63 24.59
CA GLU A 853 -5.98 32.87 24.11
C GLU A 853 -5.76 33.10 22.61
N LEU A 854 -4.85 32.34 21.99
CA LEU A 854 -4.55 32.41 20.56
C LEU A 854 -5.38 31.42 19.72
N LYS A 855 -6.28 30.64 20.33
CA LYS A 855 -7.23 29.79 19.59
C LYS A 855 -8.04 30.66 18.62
N GLY A 856 -8.18 30.17 17.38
CA GLY A 856 -8.73 30.90 16.24
C GLY A 856 -7.67 31.55 15.33
N LYS A 857 -6.40 31.61 15.76
CA LYS A 857 -5.29 32.17 14.97
C LYS A 857 -4.21 31.12 14.67
N PRO A 858 -3.49 31.23 13.54
CA PRO A 858 -2.27 30.47 13.31
C PRO A 858 -1.16 31.00 14.24
N VAL A 859 -0.48 30.11 14.96
CA VAL A 859 0.65 30.47 15.84
C VAL A 859 1.93 29.73 15.44
N MET A 860 3.06 30.44 15.38
CA MET A 860 4.40 29.86 15.28
C MET A 860 5.14 30.05 16.60
N LEU A 861 5.51 28.96 17.25
CA LEU A 861 6.30 28.93 18.48
C LEU A 861 7.71 28.46 18.17
N VAL A 862 8.73 29.24 18.54
CA VAL A 862 10.13 28.96 18.24
C VAL A 862 10.96 28.93 19.52
N PHE A 863 11.71 27.85 19.73
CA PHE A 863 12.71 27.74 20.78
C PHE A 863 14.08 28.13 20.24
N TRP A 864 14.68 29.14 20.87
CA TRP A 864 15.85 29.82 20.34
C TRP A 864 16.81 30.23 21.47
N SER A 865 18.09 30.43 21.17
CA SER A 865 19.02 31.09 22.08
C SER A 865 20.15 31.78 21.31
N PRO A 866 20.81 32.80 21.88
CA PRO A 866 21.97 33.41 21.24
C PRO A 866 23.13 32.44 21.00
N ILE A 867 23.24 31.38 21.81
CA ILE A 867 24.24 30.32 21.62
C ILE A 867 23.86 29.47 20.41
N ALA A 868 22.60 29.01 20.35
CA ALA A 868 22.10 28.26 19.21
C ALA A 868 22.22 29.07 17.91
N GLU A 869 21.92 30.37 17.93
CA GLU A 869 22.05 31.24 16.75
C GLU A 869 23.48 31.30 16.19
N ARG A 870 24.50 31.24 17.04
CA ARG A 870 25.90 31.19 16.58
C ARG A 870 26.25 29.85 15.94
N LEU A 871 25.60 28.78 16.38
CA LEU A 871 25.84 27.43 15.89
C LEU A 871 25.02 27.15 14.64
N ILE A 872 23.76 27.56 14.60
CA ILE A 872 22.78 27.34 13.56
C ILE A 872 21.94 28.63 13.44
N PRO A 873 22.38 29.62 12.63
CA PRO A 873 21.67 30.89 12.49
C PRO A 873 20.27 30.73 11.90
N THR A 874 19.26 31.22 12.60
CA THR A 874 17.82 31.01 12.30
C THR A 874 16.99 32.28 12.37
N ALA A 875 17.48 33.35 13.00
CA ALA A 875 16.71 34.57 13.22
C ALA A 875 16.18 35.19 11.91
N LYS A 876 16.99 35.15 10.83
CA LYS A 876 16.58 35.61 9.49
C LYS A 876 15.46 34.79 8.89
N TYR A 877 15.45 33.48 9.16
CA TYR A 877 14.40 32.59 8.69
C TYR A 877 13.10 32.83 9.45
N VAL A 878 13.17 33.00 10.77
CA VAL A 878 12.01 33.37 11.59
C VAL A 878 11.38 34.67 11.07
N ALA A 879 12.20 35.71 10.80
CA ALA A 879 11.72 36.96 10.21
C ALA A 879 11.06 36.76 8.83
N HIS A 880 11.62 35.87 8.00
CA HIS A 880 11.05 35.52 6.70
C HIS A 880 9.68 34.84 6.81
N LEU A 881 9.50 33.92 7.76
CA LEU A 881 8.22 33.25 8.00
C LEU A 881 7.17 34.22 8.57
N ILE A 882 7.56 35.13 9.46
CA ILE A 882 6.66 36.19 9.97
C ILE A 882 6.12 37.04 8.81
N GLU A 883 6.99 37.44 7.88
CA GLU A 883 6.58 38.21 6.69
C GLU A 883 5.57 37.42 5.84
N ARG A 884 5.87 36.15 5.54
CA ARG A 884 4.99 35.27 4.75
C ARG A 884 3.64 35.04 5.41
N GLY A 885 3.61 34.86 6.73
CA GLY A 885 2.40 34.58 7.49
C GLY A 885 1.54 35.80 7.81
N ARG A 886 1.98 37.03 7.47
CA ARG A 886 1.31 38.26 7.88
C ARG A 886 -0.14 38.34 7.40
N GLU A 887 -0.40 38.04 6.13
CA GLU A 887 -1.75 38.13 5.55
C GLU A 887 -2.73 37.11 6.15
N ALA A 888 -2.21 35.97 6.62
CA ALA A 888 -2.98 34.93 7.29
C ALA A 888 -3.24 35.23 8.79
N GLY A 889 -2.62 36.29 9.32
CA GLY A 889 -2.72 36.68 10.73
C GLY A 889 -1.87 35.84 11.67
N LEU A 890 -0.67 35.43 11.22
CA LEU A 890 0.27 34.63 12.02
C LEU A 890 0.73 35.36 13.29
N GLU A 891 0.55 34.71 14.44
CA GLU A 891 1.12 35.13 15.71
C GLU A 891 2.43 34.38 15.95
N THR A 892 3.52 35.08 16.25
CA THR A 892 4.83 34.43 16.48
C THR A 892 5.30 34.65 17.91
N ILE A 893 5.71 33.57 18.58
CA ILE A 893 6.29 33.57 19.93
C ILE A 893 7.67 32.93 19.84
N VAL A 894 8.69 33.64 20.34
CA VAL A 894 10.06 33.13 20.47
C VAL A 894 10.39 32.98 21.95
N VAL A 895 10.70 31.76 22.38
CA VAL A 895 11.07 31.44 23.77
C VAL A 895 12.58 31.21 23.84
N CYS A 896 13.24 32.04 24.63
CA CYS A 896 14.67 32.03 24.85
C CYS A 896 15.05 31.16 26.05
N ASP A 897 16.22 30.52 25.98
CA ASP A 897 16.80 29.78 27.11
C ASP A 897 16.96 30.68 28.35
N GLY A 898 16.46 30.22 29.50
CA GLY A 898 16.55 30.89 30.79
C GLY A 898 17.98 31.15 31.26
N GLY A 899 18.95 30.35 30.79
CA GLY A 899 20.38 30.56 31.05
C GLY A 899 21.01 31.76 30.31
N THR A 900 20.27 32.42 29.41
CA THR A 900 20.80 33.54 28.63
C THR A 900 20.79 34.85 29.43
N GLU A 901 21.97 35.42 29.68
CA GLU A 901 22.12 36.71 30.37
C GLU A 901 21.49 37.88 29.58
N GLY A 902 20.88 38.84 30.30
CA GLY A 902 20.07 39.91 29.70
C GLY A 902 20.81 40.76 28.66
N GLN A 903 22.09 41.11 28.88
CA GLN A 903 22.82 41.95 27.93
C GLN A 903 23.23 41.20 26.65
N ALA A 904 23.57 39.90 26.77
CA ALA A 904 23.90 39.06 25.61
C ALA A 904 22.65 38.83 24.74
N LEU A 905 21.50 38.63 25.37
CA LEU A 905 20.22 38.48 24.69
C LEU A 905 19.80 39.76 23.96
N GLU A 906 19.84 40.91 24.64
CA GLU A 906 19.51 42.20 24.01
C GLU A 906 20.44 42.52 22.83
N THR A 907 21.73 42.22 22.96
CA THR A 907 22.70 42.39 21.86
C THR A 907 22.35 41.53 20.66
N ALA A 908 22.00 40.26 20.88
CA ALA A 908 21.63 39.35 19.80
C ALA A 908 20.32 39.77 19.11
N LEU A 909 19.31 40.19 19.89
CA LEU A 909 18.04 40.67 19.38
C LEU A 909 18.12 42.04 18.70
N ALA A 910 19.14 42.85 19.01
CA ALA A 910 19.42 44.09 18.31
C ALA A 910 20.11 43.84 16.96
N ALA A 911 20.98 42.83 16.88
CA ALA A 911 21.68 42.46 15.64
C ALA A 911 20.74 41.85 14.59
N GLU A 912 19.82 40.98 15.01
CA GLU A 912 18.86 40.31 14.13
C GLU A 912 17.43 40.50 14.68
N PRO A 913 16.80 41.67 14.45
CA PRO A 913 15.50 41.99 15.02
C PRO A 913 14.38 41.15 14.37
N MET A 914 13.89 40.15 15.10
CA MET A 914 12.70 39.34 14.75
C MET A 914 11.40 40.16 14.90
N THR A 915 11.28 41.22 14.11
CA THR A 915 10.17 42.19 14.18
C THR A 915 8.84 41.50 13.90
N GLY A 916 7.87 41.68 14.80
CA GLY A 916 6.56 41.01 14.74
C GLY A 916 6.45 39.76 15.62
N ALA A 917 7.55 39.27 16.20
CA ALA A 917 7.51 38.23 17.22
C ALA A 917 7.34 38.81 18.64
N ARG A 918 6.59 38.11 19.48
CA ARG A 918 6.67 38.28 20.93
C ARG A 918 7.84 37.45 21.45
N ILE A 919 8.66 38.02 22.32
CA ILE A 919 9.87 37.38 22.81
C ILE A 919 9.74 37.17 24.31
N ALA A 920 9.93 35.93 24.73
CA ALA A 920 9.89 35.54 26.12
C ALA A 920 11.16 34.77 26.50
N ARG A 921 11.45 34.69 27.79
CA ARG A 921 12.54 33.91 28.37
C ARG A 921 11.95 32.83 29.27
N ASP A 922 12.45 31.61 29.16
CA ASP A 922 12.05 30.53 30.05
C ASP A 922 12.41 30.86 31.50
N LYS A 923 11.45 30.68 32.42
CA LYS A 923 11.68 30.88 33.86
C LYS A 923 12.43 29.70 34.45
N THR A 924 11.88 28.48 34.30
CA THR A 924 12.50 27.24 34.82
C THR A 924 11.96 25.94 34.22
N ALA A 925 10.82 25.95 33.52
CA ALA A 925 10.08 24.71 33.21
C ALA A 925 9.68 24.56 31.74
N THR A 926 9.69 25.63 30.94
CA THR A 926 9.19 25.58 29.56
C THR A 926 10.10 24.73 28.69
N PHE A 927 11.43 24.88 28.80
CA PHE A 927 12.36 24.05 28.02
C PHE A 927 12.27 22.57 28.41
N ASP A 928 12.06 22.26 29.69
CA ASP A 928 11.88 20.88 30.16
C ASP A 928 10.57 20.28 29.64
N GLN A 929 9.46 21.02 29.74
CA GLN A 929 8.15 20.59 29.26
C GLN A 929 8.17 20.30 27.76
N TYR A 930 8.88 21.12 26.98
CA TYR A 930 9.04 20.96 25.55
C TYR A 930 10.27 20.12 25.18
N PHE A 931 10.90 19.46 26.14
CA PHE A 931 12.00 18.52 25.91
C PHE A 931 13.18 19.12 25.11
N ILE A 932 13.51 20.40 25.36
CA ILE A 932 14.58 21.18 24.70
C ILE A 932 15.88 21.12 25.53
N LYS A 933 16.35 19.91 25.84
CA LYS A 933 17.60 19.65 26.60
C LYS A 933 18.34 18.41 26.06
N ILE A 934 19.50 18.09 26.64
CA ILE A 934 20.32 16.92 26.26
C ILE A 934 19.46 15.65 26.31
N GLY A 935 19.45 14.90 25.19
CA GLY A 935 18.59 13.72 25.00
C GLY A 935 17.20 14.01 24.42
N GLY A 936 16.84 15.27 24.24
CA GLY A 936 15.60 15.69 23.60
C GLY A 936 15.79 16.40 22.27
N PHE A 937 14.84 17.28 21.94
CA PHE A 937 14.94 18.09 20.74
C PHE A 937 16.09 19.09 20.86
N GLY A 938 16.93 19.15 19.83
CA GLY A 938 17.92 20.21 19.68
C GLY A 938 17.29 21.59 19.51
N MET A 939 18.10 22.63 19.67
CA MET A 939 17.76 23.97 19.19
C MET A 939 18.41 24.21 17.83
N PRO A 940 17.72 24.88 16.89
CA PRO A 940 16.38 25.46 17.02
C PRO A 940 15.24 24.42 16.97
N ARG A 941 14.09 24.74 17.58
CA ARG A 941 12.87 23.94 17.42
C ARG A 941 11.69 24.84 17.07
N PHE A 942 10.93 24.45 16.06
CA PHE A 942 9.73 25.14 15.59
C PHE A 942 8.51 24.29 15.92
N LEU A 943 7.42 24.94 16.32
CA LEU A 943 6.08 24.36 16.39
C LEU A 943 5.11 25.28 15.63
N LEU A 944 4.32 24.69 14.73
CA LEU A 944 3.21 25.37 14.05
C LEU A 944 1.90 24.92 14.68
N ILE A 945 1.14 25.84 15.27
CA ILE A 945 -0.08 25.54 16.02
C ILE A 945 -1.28 26.10 15.25
N ARG A 946 -2.18 25.20 14.82
CA ARG A 946 -3.39 25.51 14.05
C ARG A 946 -4.33 26.42 14.82
N ARG A 947 -5.30 27.00 14.10
CA ARG A 947 -6.41 27.76 14.70
C ARG A 947 -7.18 26.96 15.76
N SER A 948 -7.21 25.64 15.67
CA SER A 948 -7.81 24.76 16.70
C SER A 948 -7.03 24.72 18.03
N GLY A 949 -5.81 25.28 18.07
CA GLY A 949 -4.89 25.18 19.20
C GLY A 949 -4.00 23.93 19.18
N ARG A 950 -4.12 23.07 18.16
CA ARG A 950 -3.35 21.83 18.03
C ARG A 950 -2.11 22.01 17.16
N VAL A 951 -1.02 21.33 17.48
CA VAL A 951 0.23 21.39 16.70
C VAL A 951 0.07 20.66 15.36
N ALA A 952 0.32 21.35 14.25
CA ALA A 952 0.39 20.81 12.90
C ALA A 952 1.77 20.27 12.54
N PHE A 953 2.82 20.92 13.04
CA PHE A 953 4.21 20.58 12.77
C PHE A 953 5.06 20.86 13.99
N GLU A 954 6.06 20.03 14.22
CA GLU A 954 7.13 20.30 15.18
C GLU A 954 8.46 19.69 14.72
N GLY A 955 9.56 20.44 14.82
CA GLY A 955 10.87 19.95 14.37
C GLY A 955 11.93 21.03 14.22
N ASP A 956 13.09 20.63 13.69
CA ASP A 956 14.21 21.50 13.30
C ASP A 956 14.05 21.94 11.82
N PRO A 957 14.47 23.15 11.41
CA PRO A 957 14.36 23.61 10.03
C PRO A 957 15.37 22.97 9.06
N GLY A 958 16.27 22.08 9.51
CA GLY A 958 17.22 21.37 8.68
C GLY A 958 18.48 22.15 8.34
N PHE A 959 18.85 23.14 9.15
CA PHE A 959 19.97 24.02 8.82
C PHE A 959 21.33 23.41 9.14
N THR A 960 22.28 23.66 8.23
CA THR A 960 23.67 23.24 8.42
C THR A 960 24.36 24.12 9.45
N ARG A 961 25.05 23.48 10.39
CA ARG A 961 25.85 24.13 11.42
C ARG A 961 26.85 25.12 10.81
N GLY A 962 26.87 26.35 11.32
CA GLY A 962 27.76 27.44 10.91
C GLY A 962 27.33 28.20 9.65
N ILE A 963 26.30 27.73 8.93
CA ILE A 963 25.82 28.36 7.70
C ILE A 963 24.49 29.09 7.96
N GLY A 964 23.52 28.39 8.56
CA GLY A 964 22.17 28.92 8.80
C GLY A 964 21.34 29.06 7.53
N TRP A 965 20.30 29.91 7.57
CA TRP A 965 19.38 30.10 6.43
C TRP A 965 19.92 31.04 5.36
N ARG A 966 19.83 30.60 4.10
CA ARG A 966 19.97 31.47 2.91
C ARG A 966 18.81 31.19 1.95
N LYS A 967 18.14 32.24 1.50
CA LYS A 967 17.00 32.11 0.56
C LYS A 967 17.34 31.36 -0.74
N ALA A 968 18.62 31.38 -1.15
CA ALA A 968 19.10 30.68 -2.34
C ALA A 968 19.27 29.16 -2.14
N ASP A 969 19.28 28.67 -0.89
CA ASP A 969 19.52 27.25 -0.57
C ASP A 969 18.25 26.39 -0.75
N GLY A 970 17.11 26.99 -1.13
CA GLY A 970 15.86 26.30 -1.38
C GLY A 970 14.93 26.20 -0.15
N PRO A 971 13.84 25.43 -0.26
CA PRO A 971 12.89 25.23 0.83
C PRO A 971 13.49 24.41 1.98
N THR A 972 13.06 24.72 3.20
CA THR A 972 13.46 24.05 4.43
C THR A 972 12.42 22.98 4.85
N PHE A 973 12.73 22.17 5.87
CA PHE A 973 11.77 21.19 6.42
C PHE A 973 10.51 21.84 7.01
N VAL A 974 10.52 23.14 7.28
CA VAL A 974 9.37 23.89 7.82
C VAL A 974 8.50 24.48 6.70
N ASP A 975 9.04 24.74 5.52
CA ASP A 975 8.35 25.55 4.50
C ASP A 975 7.07 24.91 3.97
N GLN A 976 7.11 23.63 3.60
CA GLN A 976 5.93 22.93 3.08
C GLN A 976 4.86 22.73 4.16
N PRO A 977 5.18 22.29 5.40
CA PRO A 977 4.21 22.28 6.49
C PRO A 977 3.64 23.66 6.79
N PHE A 978 4.45 24.72 6.67
CA PHE A 978 4.04 26.10 6.90
C PHE A 978 3.04 26.58 5.85
N ASP A 979 3.25 26.28 4.57
CA ASP A 979 2.30 26.64 3.51
C ASP A 979 0.96 25.93 3.67
N ALA A 980 0.98 24.62 3.97
CA ALA A 980 -0.23 23.87 4.27
C ALA A 980 -0.96 24.42 5.52
N PHE A 981 -0.19 24.79 6.55
CA PHE A 981 -0.67 25.39 7.78
C PHE A 981 -1.36 26.75 7.58
N LEU A 982 -0.88 27.57 6.64
CA LEU A 982 -1.51 28.86 6.32
C LEU A 982 -2.75 28.71 5.42
N ALA A 983 -2.82 27.65 4.62
CA ALA A 983 -3.97 27.35 3.76
C ALA A 983 -5.18 26.81 4.53
N ASP A 984 -4.98 26.23 5.72
CA ASP A 984 -6.01 25.75 6.65
C ASP A 984 -6.82 26.95 7.20
N ARG A 985 -7.98 27.23 6.58
CA ARG A 985 -8.84 28.39 6.87
C ARG A 985 -9.92 28.10 7.89
#